data_AF-A0A0D6EPX0-F1
#
_entry.id   AF-A0A0D6EPX0-F1
#
_cell.length_a   1.000
_cell.length_b   1.000
_cell.length_c   1.000
_cell.angle_alpha   90.00
_cell.angle_beta   90.00
_cell.angle_gamma   90.00
#
_symmetry.space_group_name_H-M   'P 1'
#
loop_
_entity.id
_entity.type
_entity.pdbx_description
1 polymer ?
#
loop_
_entity_poly.entity_id
_entity_poly.type
_entity_poly.pdbx_seq_one_letter_code
_entity_poly.pdbx_strand_id
1 'polypeptide(L)'
;MLAASPVAVQLHPTAQRHPAPVAPSDSHNSPPSPLATTPFFPQIDAIFPEHSQSSSQVSTPRRVSSNQATPSSSTPSSLRSVASHGGLQVDPLAYPLYSLAPNAPEIRVLTAEQYAELHERDARAKLVEKELFPWSHGGADLPYTPATQYFGFSKGKAAEAPNYRGLTTVKAPSPPAPSPSSRNLLRRKLTSFSSWSASSSDTLSSSSSFHSPSPSPPPSSTPTCRLVSSFDATKILSTNPSSGQTTFALPAASHFQTVNLRHFALQAAKYATVSDIVVYGEDGIDENVVETAAKVKEAMEHEWKRRGGQGVRYHVFMVGEPFSVFERDHPALVAVDSHGFSRNRLNFFEREKEEMRVLTQASEIGENVWLGNSQDVPMASTRVRPVSSDSASSLLDDGNPHSFAICVESHDGAPLMSATTLAHVDQELHTLETQGQPFEEVRRLLHGEKIIEAKSTVLRPQVDDLIHLESLSTPTALGNSSRAQTAFVNQLVDLALWLRDEAAPPLRSNRLPRRVLIHCADGYTETSLLALAYVMLSRRIPAPEAYLFLQLECERSFFVYPTDKDTVLKLERRIKDVLDREDEEEDATLRWEAQQLESTGMERSDSGFVDSTEDPLALAAESKRDLPIPVRERQEMRLASVEMDAWFFGPTFEGHFPSRILPFLYLGNLNHASNALMLKQLGITHVVSLGESALTPPRAPPFSFSSAFRSNPEPAPNSLWLEERLGNISVLDMKNVADDGIDSIQPCIDEALAFIEQARRQGGKILVHCKVGVSRSASIVIAYLMKEVGLDLASAYLLTRSRRLNILIQPNLPFMATLHAFEASLLEEKDQRIALRRSSPAPSQSDSASLSSFETEDDDDNLQYLGLAGLKRSNRLGWSFICGEIAKLNERFLC
;
A
#
# COMPACT_ATOMS: atom_id res chain seq x y z
N MET A 1 -34.69 64.79 -30.06
CA MET A 1 -34.10 65.13 -31.37
C MET A 1 -33.31 63.91 -31.80
N LEU A 2 -33.98 63.00 -32.51
CA LEU A 2 -33.94 62.87 -33.99
C LEU A 2 -32.53 62.45 -34.42
N ALA A 3 -32.28 61.37 -35.16
CA ALA A 3 -33.06 60.39 -35.94
C ALA A 3 -31.96 59.55 -36.65
N ALA A 4 -32.10 58.34 -37.22
CA ALA A 4 -33.20 57.43 -37.48
C ALA A 4 -32.60 56.05 -37.89
N SER A 5 -33.45 55.02 -37.75
CA SER A 5 -33.43 53.62 -38.28
C SER A 5 -33.35 53.55 -39.84
N PRO A 6 -33.61 52.43 -40.60
CA PRO A 6 -34.18 51.09 -40.24
C PRO A 6 -33.76 49.81 -41.04
N VAL A 7 -34.11 48.64 -40.48
CA VAL A 7 -34.79 47.40 -41.03
C VAL A 7 -34.27 46.65 -42.28
N ALA A 8 -34.10 45.31 -42.15
CA ALA A 8 -34.68 44.18 -42.94
C ALA A 8 -33.96 42.84 -42.58
N VAL A 9 -34.54 41.80 -41.98
CA VAL A 9 -35.55 40.77 -42.39
C VAL A 9 -35.02 39.63 -43.30
N GLN A 10 -34.98 38.43 -42.68
CA GLN A 10 -35.17 37.03 -43.16
C GLN A 10 -34.27 36.39 -44.25
N LEU A 11 -33.73 35.18 -43.97
CA LEU A 11 -34.31 33.86 -44.34
C LEU A 11 -33.33 32.71 -44.00
N HIS A 12 -33.86 31.61 -43.46
CA HIS A 12 -33.23 30.28 -43.42
C HIS A 12 -33.09 29.68 -44.84
N PRO A 13 -32.14 28.77 -45.09
CA PRO A 13 -32.54 27.36 -45.14
C PRO A 13 -31.52 26.36 -44.55
N THR A 14 -32.06 25.17 -44.32
CA THR A 14 -31.54 23.92 -43.78
C THR A 14 -30.43 23.22 -44.57
N ALA A 15 -29.70 22.38 -43.82
CA ALA A 15 -29.28 21.00 -44.13
C ALA A 15 -27.77 20.70 -44.33
N GLN A 16 -27.30 19.90 -43.37
CA GLN A 16 -26.39 18.74 -43.48
C GLN A 16 -24.90 18.97 -43.82
N ARG A 17 -24.04 18.66 -42.84
CA ARG A 17 -23.05 17.56 -42.92
C ARG A 17 -22.39 17.34 -41.55
N HIS A 18 -22.20 16.07 -41.22
CA HIS A 18 -21.58 15.51 -40.01
C HIS A 18 -20.30 16.21 -39.53
N PRO A 19 -20.01 16.16 -38.22
CA PRO A 19 -18.64 16.09 -37.72
C PRO A 19 -18.36 14.80 -36.95
N ALA A 20 -17.18 14.25 -37.24
CA ALA A 20 -16.50 13.16 -36.55
C ALA A 20 -15.98 13.64 -35.16
N PRO A 21 -15.55 12.72 -34.27
CA PRO A 21 -15.51 12.92 -32.82
C PRO A 21 -14.37 13.84 -32.38
N VAL A 22 -14.68 14.76 -31.45
CA VAL A 22 -13.73 15.61 -30.73
C VAL A 22 -13.44 14.96 -29.38
N ALA A 23 -12.17 14.80 -29.05
CA ALA A 23 -11.68 14.28 -27.77
C ALA A 23 -12.15 15.15 -26.58
N PRO A 24 -12.52 14.57 -25.42
CA PRO A 24 -12.93 15.35 -24.27
C PRO A 24 -11.71 16.05 -23.64
N SER A 25 -11.85 17.36 -23.45
CA SER A 25 -10.92 18.26 -22.77
C SER A 25 -10.98 18.06 -21.26
N ASP A 26 -9.82 17.86 -20.63
CA ASP A 26 -9.64 17.84 -19.18
C ASP A 26 -10.07 19.18 -18.55
N SER A 27 -11.05 19.11 -17.64
CA SER A 27 -11.46 20.22 -16.78
C SER A 27 -11.12 19.90 -15.33
N HIS A 28 -9.88 20.17 -14.91
CA HIS A 28 -9.50 20.30 -13.50
C HIS A 28 -8.96 21.71 -13.26
N ASN A 29 -9.84 22.63 -12.85
CA ASN A 29 -9.42 23.86 -12.19
C ASN A 29 -10.51 24.32 -11.22
N SER A 30 -10.61 23.59 -10.11
CA SER A 30 -11.28 24.01 -8.88
C SER A 30 -10.20 24.07 -7.79
N PRO A 31 -10.15 25.12 -6.95
CA PRO A 31 -9.17 25.16 -5.86
C PRO A 31 -9.45 24.00 -4.88
N PRO A 32 -8.41 23.26 -4.44
CA PRO A 32 -8.61 22.07 -3.62
C PRO A 32 -9.22 22.44 -2.27
N SER A 33 -10.19 21.63 -1.84
CA SER A 33 -10.68 21.60 -0.46
C SER A 33 -9.53 21.16 0.46
N PRO A 34 -9.29 21.80 1.62
CA PRO A 34 -8.16 21.50 2.51
C PRO A 34 -8.21 20.12 3.20
N LEU A 35 -9.14 19.24 2.80
CA LEU A 35 -9.33 17.90 3.36
C LEU A 35 -9.40 16.78 2.29
N ALA A 36 -9.27 17.11 1.00
CA ALA A 36 -9.13 16.12 -0.06
C ALA A 36 -7.66 16.01 -0.43
N THR A 37 -6.94 15.10 0.23
CA THR A 37 -5.58 14.73 -0.16
C THR A 37 -5.64 13.99 -1.48
N THR A 38 -4.97 14.54 -2.51
CA THR A 38 -4.56 13.77 -3.68
C THR A 38 -3.91 12.47 -3.20
N PRO A 39 -4.20 11.30 -3.81
CA PRO A 39 -3.56 10.06 -3.41
C PRO A 39 -2.05 10.24 -3.42
N PHE A 40 -1.39 9.80 -2.35
CA PHE A 40 0.04 10.03 -2.15
C PHE A 40 0.90 9.39 -3.25
N PHE A 41 0.44 8.25 -3.78
CA PHE A 41 0.98 7.62 -4.97
C PHE A 41 0.13 8.02 -6.18
N PRO A 42 0.74 8.41 -7.32
CA PRO A 42 0.00 8.58 -8.56
C PRO A 42 -0.74 7.28 -8.91
N GLN A 43 -1.88 7.37 -9.60
CA GLN A 43 -2.55 6.17 -10.12
C GLN A 43 -1.52 5.36 -10.91
N ILE A 44 -1.33 4.09 -10.51
CA ILE A 44 -0.24 3.27 -11.05
C ILE A 44 -0.35 3.11 -12.57
N ASP A 45 -1.57 3.17 -13.11
CA ASP A 45 -1.84 3.09 -14.54
C ASP A 45 -1.38 4.36 -15.29
N ALA A 46 -1.26 5.50 -14.60
CA ALA A 46 -0.67 6.72 -15.15
C ALA A 46 0.86 6.66 -15.23
N ILE A 47 1.50 5.77 -14.45
CA ILE A 47 2.97 5.59 -14.44
C ILE A 47 3.43 4.85 -15.70
N PHE A 48 2.60 3.94 -16.24
CA PHE A 48 2.89 3.17 -17.45
C PHE A 48 1.66 3.09 -18.36
N PRO A 49 1.39 4.12 -19.20
CA PRO A 49 0.28 4.06 -20.14
C PRO A 49 0.43 2.84 -21.05
N GLU A 50 -0.61 1.99 -21.12
CA GLU A 50 -0.62 0.80 -21.97
C GLU A 50 -0.42 1.19 -23.44
N HIS A 51 0.70 0.76 -24.03
CA HIS A 51 0.89 0.86 -25.46
C HIS A 51 0.22 -0.34 -26.15
N SER A 52 -0.91 -0.07 -26.81
CA SER A 52 -1.54 -0.98 -27.76
C SER A 52 -0.54 -1.40 -28.85
N GLN A 53 -0.47 -2.71 -29.09
CA GLN A 53 0.52 -3.43 -29.91
C GLN A 53 0.59 -3.01 -31.39
N SER A 54 1.80 -2.97 -31.97
CA SER A 54 2.09 -3.54 -33.30
C SER A 54 3.59 -3.75 -33.60
N SER A 55 3.95 -5.03 -33.84
CA SER A 55 4.98 -5.57 -34.75
C SER A 55 6.44 -5.06 -34.76
N SER A 56 7.33 -5.93 -34.23
CA SER A 56 8.58 -6.46 -34.82
C SER A 56 9.52 -5.58 -35.65
N GLN A 57 10.76 -5.39 -35.17
CA GLN A 57 11.96 -5.95 -35.83
C GLN A 57 13.19 -5.90 -34.91
N VAL A 58 13.90 -7.02 -34.86
CA VAL A 58 15.08 -7.29 -34.03
C VAL A 58 16.34 -6.79 -34.75
N SER A 59 17.14 -5.96 -34.09
CA SER A 59 18.51 -5.66 -34.49
C SER A 59 19.46 -5.70 -33.29
N THR A 60 20.39 -6.65 -33.31
CA THR A 60 21.46 -6.83 -32.34
C THR A 60 22.56 -5.78 -32.51
N PRO A 61 23.16 -5.25 -31.43
CA PRO A 61 24.45 -4.59 -31.51
C PRO A 61 25.57 -5.37 -30.81
N ARG A 62 26.75 -5.11 -31.36
CA ARG A 62 27.98 -5.87 -31.33
C ARG A 62 28.87 -5.39 -30.17
N ARG A 63 29.50 -6.34 -29.50
CA ARG A 63 30.47 -6.18 -28.40
C ARG A 63 31.68 -5.35 -28.85
N VAL A 64 32.02 -4.29 -28.12
CA VAL A 64 33.28 -3.53 -28.26
C VAL A 64 34.03 -3.56 -26.93
N SER A 65 35.28 -4.02 -27.01
CA SER A 65 36.26 -4.11 -25.93
C SER A 65 37.19 -2.87 -25.90
N SER A 66 38.00 -2.79 -24.83
CA SER A 66 39.15 -1.88 -24.58
C SER A 66 38.80 -0.63 -23.77
N ASN A 67 39.64 -0.08 -22.89
CA ASN A 67 40.96 -0.46 -22.37
C ASN A 67 41.17 0.28 -21.04
N GLN A 68 41.88 -0.36 -20.12
CA GLN A 68 42.33 0.23 -18.85
C GLN A 68 43.42 1.28 -19.11
N ALA A 69 43.33 2.42 -18.42
CA ALA A 69 44.42 3.39 -18.28
C ALA A 69 44.55 3.77 -16.80
N THR A 70 45.74 3.52 -16.26
CA THR A 70 46.21 3.94 -14.94
C THR A 70 46.66 5.39 -14.97
N PRO A 71 46.52 6.13 -13.86
CA PRO A 71 47.44 7.22 -13.60
C PRO A 71 48.15 7.10 -12.25
N SER A 72 49.40 7.54 -12.31
CA SER A 72 50.47 7.53 -11.32
C SER A 72 50.26 8.48 -10.14
N SER A 73 50.82 8.05 -9.02
CA SER A 73 50.99 8.74 -7.73
C SER A 73 51.75 10.06 -7.80
N SER A 74 51.30 11.04 -7.01
CA SER A 74 52.19 12.00 -6.36
C SER A 74 51.61 12.37 -4.97
N THR A 75 52.47 12.25 -3.95
CA THR A 75 52.21 12.62 -2.55
C THR A 75 52.51 14.11 -2.34
N PRO A 76 51.84 14.73 -1.35
CA PRO A 76 52.63 15.22 -0.23
C PRO A 76 52.01 14.91 1.14
N SER A 77 52.91 14.90 2.12
CA SER A 77 52.78 14.57 3.53
C SER A 77 52.06 15.63 4.38
N SER A 78 51.20 15.20 5.32
CA SER A 78 51.43 15.25 6.78
C SER A 78 50.11 15.32 7.59
N LEU A 79 50.19 14.80 8.83
CA LEU A 79 49.15 14.62 9.88
C LEU A 79 48.27 13.37 9.72
N ARG A 80 48.66 12.31 10.44
CA ARG A 80 47.93 11.04 10.58
C ARG A 80 46.64 11.25 11.37
N SER A 81 45.56 11.59 10.67
CA SER A 81 44.23 11.11 10.98
C SER A 81 44.10 9.71 10.37
N VAL A 82 43.57 8.74 11.11
CA VAL A 82 43.18 7.45 10.51
C VAL A 82 42.08 7.77 9.50
N ALA A 83 42.29 7.50 8.22
CA ALA A 83 41.33 7.83 7.16
C ALA A 83 40.00 7.13 7.45
N SER A 84 38.98 7.85 7.90
CA SER A 84 37.66 7.29 8.17
C SER A 84 36.86 7.10 6.89
N HIS A 85 36.20 5.95 6.78
CA HIS A 85 35.17 5.67 5.80
C HIS A 85 33.85 6.36 6.21
N GLY A 86 32.93 6.58 5.26
CA GLY A 86 31.76 7.46 5.48
C GLY A 86 32.08 8.91 5.12
N GLY A 87 31.25 9.51 4.24
CA GLY A 87 31.57 10.70 3.45
C GLY A 87 31.72 12.04 4.20
N LEU A 88 31.71 12.04 5.53
CA LEU A 88 31.84 13.25 6.35
C LEU A 88 33.31 13.52 6.70
N GLN A 89 34.07 14.15 5.79
CA GLN A 89 35.31 14.80 6.22
C GLN A 89 34.97 16.13 6.86
N VAL A 90 34.86 16.14 8.19
CA VAL A 90 34.64 17.35 8.97
C VAL A 90 35.99 17.84 9.46
N ASP A 91 36.39 19.05 9.07
CA ASP A 91 37.46 19.76 9.77
C ASP A 91 36.86 20.39 11.03
N PRO A 92 37.08 19.81 12.23
CA PRO A 92 36.49 20.34 13.44
C PRO A 92 36.98 21.77 13.72
N LEU A 93 38.20 22.14 13.30
CA LEU A 93 38.77 23.46 13.54
C LEU A 93 38.10 24.56 12.73
N ALA A 94 37.32 24.22 11.70
CA ALA A 94 36.54 25.17 10.93
C ALA A 94 35.36 25.77 11.74
N TYR A 95 35.00 25.17 12.88
CA TYR A 95 33.83 25.58 13.67
C TYR A 95 34.22 26.09 15.06
N PRO A 96 33.62 27.19 15.54
CA PRO A 96 33.95 27.79 16.83
C PRO A 96 33.53 26.89 18.00
N LEU A 97 34.32 26.91 19.07
CA LEU A 97 33.98 26.26 20.35
C LEU A 97 32.91 27.07 21.07
N TYR A 98 31.93 26.38 21.64
CA TYR A 98 30.86 27.00 22.43
C TYR A 98 31.41 27.68 23.71
N SER A 99 32.36 27.03 24.38
CA SER A 99 33.00 27.57 25.58
C SER A 99 34.52 27.39 25.49
N LEU A 100 35.23 28.47 25.82
CA LEU A 100 36.69 28.51 25.90
C LEU A 100 37.19 28.19 27.31
N ALA A 101 36.32 27.80 28.24
CA ALA A 101 36.72 27.48 29.60
C ALA A 101 37.64 26.23 29.61
N PRO A 102 38.72 26.22 30.42
CA PRO A 102 39.79 25.22 30.33
C PRO A 102 39.37 23.77 30.64
N ASN A 103 38.13 23.52 31.06
CA ASN A 103 37.56 22.20 31.33
C ASN A 103 36.17 21.99 30.69
N ALA A 104 35.74 22.88 29.79
CA ALA A 104 34.46 22.72 29.12
C ALA A 104 34.49 21.55 28.13
N PRO A 105 33.38 20.80 27.97
CA PRO A 105 33.27 19.79 26.93
C PRO A 105 33.51 20.43 25.55
N GLU A 106 34.28 19.75 24.69
CA GLU A 106 34.55 20.20 23.32
C GLU A 106 33.27 20.07 22.47
N ILE A 107 32.45 21.12 22.51
CA ILE A 107 31.20 21.26 21.76
C ILE A 107 31.35 22.46 20.83
N ARG A 108 30.99 22.27 19.56
CA ARG A 108 31.15 23.28 18.51
C ARG A 108 29.80 23.83 18.05
N VAL A 109 29.79 25.02 17.46
CA VAL A 109 28.57 25.68 16.99
C VAL A 109 28.54 25.72 15.47
N LEU A 110 27.39 25.38 14.88
CA LEU A 110 27.11 25.44 13.44
C LEU A 110 26.07 26.53 13.16
N THR A 111 26.19 27.19 12.02
CA THR A 111 25.06 27.93 11.41
C THR A 111 24.07 26.96 10.76
N ALA A 112 22.87 27.43 10.42
CA ALA A 112 21.88 26.65 9.68
C ALA A 112 22.40 26.23 8.31
N GLU A 113 23.11 27.13 7.61
CA GLU A 113 23.76 26.86 6.33
C GLU A 113 24.83 25.76 6.45
N GLN A 114 25.69 25.85 7.47
CA GLN A 114 26.72 24.84 7.73
C GLN A 114 26.11 23.48 8.07
N TYR A 115 25.00 23.45 8.80
CA TYR A 115 24.25 22.21 9.03
C TYR A 115 23.68 21.66 7.72
N ALA A 116 23.08 22.51 6.88
CA ALA A 116 22.51 22.09 5.61
C ALA A 116 23.56 21.46 4.69
N GLU A 117 24.76 22.07 4.58
CA GLU A 117 25.89 21.47 3.86
C GLU A 117 26.32 20.12 4.45
N LEU A 118 26.38 20.02 5.78
CA LEU A 118 26.77 18.79 6.47
C LEU A 118 25.76 17.67 6.23
N HIS A 119 24.47 18.01 6.30
CA HIS A 119 23.36 17.10 6.01
C HIS A 119 23.40 16.64 4.56
N GLU A 120 23.65 17.54 3.61
CA GLU A 120 23.75 17.18 2.19
C GLU A 120 24.95 16.27 1.91
N ARG A 121 26.09 16.51 2.56
CA ARG A 121 27.29 15.64 2.47
C ARG A 121 27.00 14.25 3.02
N ASP A 122 26.33 14.13 4.16
CA ASP A 122 25.88 12.84 4.70
C ASP A 122 24.87 12.17 3.76
N ALA A 123 23.96 12.94 3.17
CA ALA A 123 23.00 12.46 2.17
C ALA A 123 23.67 11.99 0.86
N ARG A 124 24.95 12.32 0.62
CA ARG A 124 25.77 11.78 -0.49
C ARG A 124 26.64 10.60 -0.04
N ALA A 125 26.82 10.39 1.26
CA ALA A 125 27.67 9.32 1.76
C ALA A 125 27.04 7.94 1.51
N LYS A 126 27.87 7.01 1.00
CA LYS A 126 27.52 5.60 0.87
C LYS A 126 27.80 4.88 2.19
N LEU A 127 26.88 4.03 2.61
CA LEU A 127 27.09 3.15 3.76
C LEU A 127 28.11 2.08 3.39
N VAL A 128 29.19 1.98 4.16
CA VAL A 128 30.23 0.95 3.94
C VAL A 128 29.81 -0.32 4.68
N GLU A 129 29.07 -1.17 3.98
CA GLU A 129 28.46 -2.38 4.54
C GLU A 129 29.48 -3.27 5.27
N LYS A 130 30.62 -3.59 4.65
CA LYS A 130 31.59 -4.52 5.24
C LYS A 130 32.16 -4.07 6.59
N GLU A 131 32.16 -2.77 6.88
CA GLU A 131 32.72 -2.21 8.11
C GLU A 131 31.63 -1.88 9.12
N LEU A 132 30.62 -1.12 8.71
CA LEU A 132 29.55 -0.67 9.59
C LEU A 132 28.66 -1.83 10.02
N PHE A 133 28.51 -2.83 9.16
CA PHE A 133 27.42 -3.78 9.29
C PHE A 133 27.64 -4.88 10.35
N PRO A 134 28.85 -5.45 10.50
CA PRO A 134 29.15 -6.23 11.69
C PRO A 134 28.81 -5.46 12.97
N TRP A 135 29.19 -4.18 13.07
CA TRP A 135 28.92 -3.33 14.23
C TRP A 135 27.43 -3.04 14.46
N SER A 136 26.68 -2.78 13.40
CA SER A 136 25.28 -2.40 13.47
C SER A 136 24.35 -3.58 13.83
N HIS A 137 24.84 -4.81 13.77
CA HIS A 137 24.08 -5.97 14.24
C HIS A 137 24.02 -6.08 15.76
N GLY A 138 22.91 -6.61 16.26
CA GLY A 138 22.61 -6.75 17.67
C GLY A 138 23.59 -7.66 18.42
N GLY A 139 24.69 -7.09 18.89
CA GLY A 139 25.60 -7.71 19.85
C GLY A 139 26.97 -8.10 19.31
N ALA A 140 27.32 -7.78 18.06
CA ALA A 140 28.65 -8.09 17.52
C ALA A 140 29.78 -7.34 18.26
N ASP A 141 29.48 -6.14 18.77
CA ASP A 141 30.38 -5.31 19.59
C ASP A 141 30.52 -5.81 21.04
N LEU A 142 29.81 -6.88 21.40
CA LEU A 142 29.87 -7.52 22.71
C LEU A 142 30.56 -8.88 22.63
N PRO A 143 31.51 -9.17 23.54
CA PRO A 143 32.16 -10.47 23.56
C PRO A 143 31.18 -11.54 24.06
N TYR A 144 31.29 -12.75 23.51
CA TYR A 144 30.55 -13.94 23.95
C TYR A 144 29.03 -13.90 23.72
N THR A 145 28.55 -13.30 22.62
CA THR A 145 27.16 -13.45 22.17
C THR A 145 27.05 -14.43 20.98
N PRO A 146 25.89 -15.10 20.80
CA PRO A 146 25.56 -15.84 19.58
C PRO A 146 25.75 -15.03 18.29
N ALA A 147 25.40 -13.74 18.28
CA ALA A 147 25.61 -12.86 17.13
C ALA A 147 27.09 -12.75 16.75
N THR A 148 27.97 -12.60 17.73
CA THR A 148 29.41 -12.53 17.52
C THR A 148 29.98 -13.83 16.92
N GLN A 149 29.51 -14.99 17.38
CA GLN A 149 29.90 -16.28 16.80
C GLN A 149 29.40 -16.44 15.35
N TYR A 150 28.17 -15.98 15.09
CA TYR A 150 27.53 -16.08 13.78
C TYR A 150 28.30 -15.33 12.69
N PHE A 151 28.82 -14.13 12.99
CA PHE A 151 29.64 -13.35 12.07
C PHE A 151 31.13 -13.76 12.06
N GLY A 152 31.46 -14.94 12.59
CA GLY A 152 32.81 -15.52 12.49
C GLY A 152 33.84 -14.94 13.46
N PHE A 153 33.42 -14.17 14.47
CA PHE A 153 34.35 -13.68 15.49
C PHE A 153 34.70 -14.80 16.48
N SER A 154 35.99 -14.89 16.85
CA SER A 154 36.48 -15.92 17.77
C SER A 154 35.86 -15.79 19.16
N LYS A 155 35.75 -16.90 19.91
CA LYS A 155 35.21 -16.91 21.28
C LYS A 155 35.93 -15.87 22.16
N GLY A 156 35.20 -14.84 22.58
CA GLY A 156 35.69 -13.74 23.42
C GLY A 156 36.23 -12.52 22.67
N LYS A 157 36.24 -12.53 21.33
CA LYS A 157 36.50 -11.36 20.51
C LYS A 157 35.18 -10.72 20.10
N ALA A 158 35.13 -9.39 20.02
CA ALA A 158 34.01 -8.62 19.49
C ALA A 158 34.41 -7.98 18.14
N ALA A 159 33.43 -7.49 17.38
CA ALA A 159 33.69 -6.60 16.26
C ALA A 159 34.44 -5.36 16.73
N GLU A 160 35.45 -4.96 15.98
CA GLU A 160 36.12 -3.68 16.21
C GLU A 160 35.16 -2.53 15.87
N ALA A 161 35.31 -1.40 16.55
CA ALA A 161 34.55 -0.21 16.21
C ALA A 161 34.87 0.18 14.76
N PRO A 162 33.84 0.37 13.91
CA PRO A 162 34.08 0.64 12.51
C PRO A 162 34.80 1.98 12.38
N ASN A 163 35.69 2.05 11.41
CA ASN A 163 36.32 3.29 11.02
C ASN A 163 35.37 4.09 10.13
N TYR A 164 34.16 4.34 10.63
CA TYR A 164 33.05 4.97 9.93
C TYR A 164 32.65 6.27 10.62
N ARG A 165 32.29 7.31 9.86
CA ARG A 165 31.77 8.58 10.40
C ARG A 165 30.45 8.97 9.74
N GLY A 166 29.36 8.82 10.48
CA GLY A 166 28.01 9.25 10.08
C GLY A 166 27.58 10.57 10.72
N LEU A 167 26.33 10.97 10.46
CA LEU A 167 25.67 12.13 11.08
C LEU A 167 24.38 11.71 11.79
N THR A 168 24.21 12.11 13.06
CA THR A 168 22.97 11.93 13.81
C THR A 168 22.45 13.29 14.27
N THR A 169 21.19 13.61 13.94
CA THR A 169 20.55 14.87 14.35
C THR A 169 19.58 14.64 15.51
N VAL A 170 19.70 15.44 16.58
CA VAL A 170 18.92 15.34 17.81
C VAL A 170 18.22 16.66 18.10
N LYS A 171 16.91 16.60 18.34
CA LYS A 171 16.13 17.71 18.84
C LYS A 171 16.22 17.75 20.37
N ALA A 172 16.58 18.90 20.92
CA ALA A 172 16.50 19.15 22.35
C ALA A 172 15.02 19.26 22.80
N PRO A 173 14.70 18.86 24.04
CA PRO A 173 13.36 19.04 24.57
C PRO A 173 13.01 20.54 24.61
N SER A 174 11.80 20.88 24.16
CA SER A 174 11.33 22.27 24.23
C SER A 174 11.04 22.64 25.69
N PRO A 175 11.29 23.89 26.10
CA PRO A 175 10.93 24.34 27.44
C PRO A 175 9.43 24.12 27.70
N PRO A 176 9.02 23.68 28.89
CA PRO A 176 7.61 23.45 29.19
C PRO A 176 6.83 24.74 28.94
N ALA A 177 5.72 24.63 28.20
CA ALA A 177 4.86 25.76 27.93
C ALA A 177 4.55 26.49 29.25
N PRO A 178 4.69 27.82 29.31
CA PRO A 178 4.42 28.56 30.53
C PRO A 178 3.00 28.23 30.97
N SER A 179 2.88 27.70 32.19
CA SER A 179 1.60 27.35 32.81
C SER A 179 0.57 28.48 32.59
N PRO A 180 -0.75 28.21 32.49
CA PRO A 180 -1.75 29.27 32.39
C PRO A 180 -1.64 30.30 33.53
N SER A 181 -1.05 29.91 34.67
CA SER A 181 -0.62 30.79 35.78
C SER A 181 0.53 31.75 35.42
N SER A 182 1.47 31.36 34.56
CA SER A 182 2.59 32.18 34.07
C SER A 182 2.14 33.21 33.02
N ARG A 183 1.12 32.90 32.20
CA ARG A 183 0.44 33.88 31.33
C ARG A 183 -0.23 34.99 32.14
N ASN A 184 -0.76 34.66 33.32
CA ASN A 184 -1.36 35.64 34.23
C ASN A 184 -0.32 36.46 35.01
N LEU A 185 0.91 35.97 35.21
CA LEU A 185 2.00 36.72 35.85
C LEU A 185 2.65 37.76 34.91
N LEU A 186 2.74 37.46 33.61
CA LEU A 186 3.13 38.45 32.59
C LEU A 186 2.03 39.48 32.32
N ARG A 187 0.75 39.09 32.48
CA ARG A 187 -0.40 40.02 32.37
C ARG A 187 -0.64 40.85 33.65
N ARG A 188 -0.18 40.39 34.82
CA ARG A 188 -0.28 41.10 36.12
C ARG A 188 0.80 42.14 36.39
N LYS A 189 1.86 42.25 35.58
CA LYS A 189 2.76 43.42 35.60
C LYS A 189 2.19 44.65 34.89
N LEU A 190 1.02 44.54 34.24
CA LEU A 190 0.36 45.62 33.49
C LEU A 190 -0.99 46.07 34.06
N THR A 191 -1.41 45.59 35.23
CA THR A 191 -2.64 46.10 35.89
C THR A 191 -2.47 46.19 37.40
N SER A 192 -2.29 47.41 37.88
CA SER A 192 -2.36 47.80 39.29
C SER A 192 -3.81 47.78 39.81
N PHE A 193 -3.94 47.60 41.13
CA PHE A 193 -5.05 47.94 42.04
C PHE A 193 -6.05 46.84 42.47
N SER A 194 -6.34 46.91 43.77
CA SER A 194 -7.44 46.35 44.59
C SER A 194 -7.48 44.85 44.92
N SER A 195 -7.00 44.61 46.15
CA SER A 195 -7.39 43.73 47.25
C SER A 195 -8.62 42.81 47.21
N TRP A 196 -8.50 41.80 48.08
CA TRP A 196 -9.49 41.06 48.87
C TRP A 196 -9.95 39.67 48.40
N SER A 197 -9.20 38.68 48.90
CA SER A 197 -9.64 37.54 49.74
C SER A 197 -11.14 37.18 49.79
N ALA A 198 -11.44 35.91 49.52
CA ALA A 198 -12.17 35.05 50.46
C ALA A 198 -11.93 33.58 50.12
N SER A 199 -11.46 32.84 51.12
CA SER A 199 -11.49 31.39 51.25
C SER A 199 -12.93 30.86 51.32
N SER A 200 -13.15 29.61 50.90
CA SER A 200 -13.78 28.60 51.77
C SER A 200 -13.70 27.22 51.12
N SER A 201 -13.22 26.29 51.93
CA SER A 201 -13.24 24.85 51.76
C SER A 201 -14.64 24.32 52.02
N ASP A 202 -15.04 23.23 51.38
CA ASP A 202 -15.92 22.24 52.00
C ASP A 202 -15.81 20.86 51.34
N THR A 203 -15.97 19.85 52.18
CA THR A 203 -15.67 18.43 51.98
C THR A 203 -16.94 17.57 51.89
N LEU A 204 -16.78 16.34 51.35
CA LEU A 204 -17.50 15.07 51.59
C LEU A 204 -18.53 14.55 50.55
N SER A 205 -18.11 13.44 49.89
CA SER A 205 -18.81 12.14 49.74
C SER A 205 -19.95 12.06 48.70
N SER A 206 -20.29 10.98 47.99
CA SER A 206 -19.93 9.54 47.97
C SER A 206 -20.53 8.90 46.69
N SER A 207 -19.86 7.87 46.16
CA SER A 207 -20.38 6.70 45.41
C SER A 207 -21.39 6.86 44.25
N SER A 208 -21.03 6.42 43.04
CA SER A 208 -21.58 5.22 42.38
C SER A 208 -21.08 5.08 40.93
N SER A 209 -21.13 3.83 40.47
CA SER A 209 -20.46 3.19 39.35
C SER A 209 -21.12 3.38 37.99
N PHE A 210 -20.32 3.69 36.95
CA PHE A 210 -20.48 3.24 35.55
C PHE A 210 -19.11 3.28 34.86
N HIS A 211 -18.64 2.14 34.34
CA HIS A 211 -17.43 2.06 33.52
C HIS A 211 -17.71 2.62 32.12
N SER A 212 -17.25 3.85 31.90
CA SER A 212 -17.06 4.43 30.56
C SER A 212 -15.69 4.00 30.01
N PRO A 213 -15.51 3.86 28.68
CA PRO A 213 -14.20 3.61 28.09
C PRO A 213 -13.25 4.74 28.48
N SER A 214 -12.00 4.41 28.79
CA SER A 214 -11.01 5.39 29.23
C SER A 214 -10.94 6.56 28.25
N PRO A 215 -11.04 7.83 28.70
CA PRO A 215 -10.61 8.92 27.88
C PRO A 215 -9.10 8.74 27.68
N SER A 216 -8.70 8.64 26.42
CA SER A 216 -7.32 8.83 25.99
C SER A 216 -6.71 10.03 26.72
N PRO A 217 -5.43 9.97 27.12
CA PRO A 217 -4.79 11.13 27.73
C PRO A 217 -4.93 12.32 26.77
N PRO A 218 -5.18 13.55 27.27
CA PRO A 218 -5.31 14.70 26.39
C PRO A 218 -4.01 14.86 25.59
N PRO A 219 -4.06 15.16 24.28
CA PRO A 219 -2.87 15.45 23.50
C PRO A 219 -2.28 16.77 24.01
N SER A 220 -1.41 16.67 25.01
CA SER A 220 -0.64 17.77 25.58
C SER A 220 0.81 17.67 25.10
N SER A 221 0.99 17.67 23.79
CA SER A 221 2.23 18.13 23.18
C SER A 221 1.84 19.01 22.00
N THR A 222 1.98 20.33 22.17
CA THR A 222 2.06 21.21 21.01
C THR A 222 3.16 20.64 20.10
N PRO A 223 2.87 20.31 18.83
CA PRO A 223 3.90 19.83 17.93
C PRO A 223 5.03 20.85 17.88
N THR A 224 6.21 20.40 18.29
CA THR A 224 7.43 21.20 18.31
C THR A 224 8.08 21.11 16.95
N CYS A 225 8.56 22.23 16.41
CA CYS A 225 9.17 22.25 15.08
C CYS A 225 10.33 21.25 14.97
N ARG A 226 10.46 20.59 13.82
CA ARG A 226 11.33 19.42 13.65
C ARG A 226 12.03 19.43 12.31
N LEU A 227 13.34 19.15 12.32
CA LEU A 227 14.13 18.86 11.13
C LEU A 227 13.91 17.43 10.63
N VAL A 228 14.06 17.22 9.32
CA VAL A 228 14.02 15.88 8.69
C VAL A 228 15.07 14.97 9.32
N SER A 229 14.75 13.68 9.41
CA SER A 229 15.64 12.64 9.96
C SER A 229 16.17 12.90 11.39
N SER A 230 15.46 13.70 12.21
CA SER A 230 15.88 14.03 13.58
C SER A 230 15.13 13.25 14.67
N PHE A 231 15.85 12.91 15.74
CA PHE A 231 15.33 12.16 16.89
C PHE A 231 15.18 13.01 18.14
N ASP A 232 14.35 12.55 19.07
CA ASP A 232 14.45 13.02 20.46
C ASP A 232 15.64 12.37 21.16
N ALA A 233 16.28 13.09 22.07
CA ALA A 233 17.48 12.61 22.78
C ALA A 233 17.26 11.26 23.49
N THR A 234 16.05 11.00 23.98
CA THR A 234 15.67 9.74 24.67
C THR A 234 15.71 8.51 23.76
N LYS A 235 15.73 8.69 22.43
CA LYS A 235 15.87 7.56 21.48
C LYS A 235 17.29 7.04 21.38
N ILE A 236 18.29 7.85 21.74
CA ILE A 236 19.70 7.46 21.64
C ILE A 236 20.43 7.50 22.99
N LEU A 237 19.89 8.19 24.00
CA LEU A 237 20.48 8.31 25.32
C LEU A 237 19.65 7.60 26.39
N SER A 238 20.34 7.08 27.40
CA SER A 238 19.78 6.58 28.65
C SER A 238 20.54 7.19 29.82
N THR A 239 19.83 7.74 30.80
CA THR A 239 20.42 8.31 32.01
C THR A 239 20.06 7.42 33.19
N ASN A 240 21.08 6.98 33.94
CA ASN A 240 20.86 6.18 35.12
C ASN A 240 20.28 7.07 36.24
N PRO A 241 19.08 6.75 36.77
CA PRO A 241 18.43 7.59 37.77
C PRO A 241 19.17 7.66 39.12
N SER A 242 20.04 6.68 39.44
CA SER A 242 20.77 6.66 40.71
C SER A 242 22.14 7.33 40.65
N SER A 243 22.87 7.18 39.53
CA SER A 243 24.21 7.78 39.37
C SER A 243 24.20 9.10 38.62
N GLY A 244 23.10 9.44 37.93
CA GLY A 244 23.02 10.60 37.03
C GLY A 244 23.85 10.45 35.75
N GLN A 245 24.57 9.33 35.59
CA GLN A 245 25.45 9.08 34.44
C GLN A 245 24.63 8.85 33.18
N THR A 246 25.00 9.50 32.08
CA THR A 246 24.35 9.33 30.79
C THR A 246 25.20 8.51 29.84
N THR A 247 24.61 7.47 29.24
CA THR A 247 25.24 6.63 28.21
C THR A 247 24.34 6.53 26.99
N PHE A 248 24.86 5.99 25.88
CA PHE A 248 23.99 5.60 24.78
C PHE A 248 22.99 4.52 25.25
N ALA A 249 21.77 4.54 24.72
CA ALA A 249 20.70 3.60 25.00
C ALA A 249 20.92 2.25 24.29
N LEU A 250 22.08 1.63 24.54
CA LEU A 250 22.44 0.33 23.99
C LEU A 250 21.84 -0.79 24.85
N PRO A 251 21.33 -1.87 24.25
CA PRO A 251 20.79 -3.00 24.99
C PRO A 251 21.90 -3.83 25.65
N ALA A 252 21.55 -4.54 26.73
CA ALA A 252 22.46 -5.42 27.44
C ALA A 252 22.79 -6.70 26.64
N ALA A 253 23.90 -7.36 26.98
CA ALA A 253 24.32 -8.61 26.34
C ALA A 253 23.26 -9.73 26.39
N SER A 254 22.42 -9.74 27.44
CA SER A 254 21.30 -10.68 27.58
C SER A 254 20.24 -10.53 26.49
N HIS A 255 20.17 -9.39 25.81
CA HIS A 255 19.24 -9.15 24.70
C HIS A 255 19.63 -9.92 23.42
N PHE A 256 20.84 -10.46 23.34
CA PHE A 256 21.41 -11.06 22.13
C PHE A 256 21.60 -12.57 22.23
N GLN A 257 20.69 -13.25 22.92
CA GLN A 257 20.69 -14.72 23.05
C GLN A 257 20.35 -15.45 21.74
N THR A 258 19.81 -14.75 20.75
CA THR A 258 19.53 -15.26 19.41
C THR A 258 20.09 -14.30 18.35
N VAL A 259 20.36 -14.83 17.15
CA VAL A 259 20.76 -14.01 16.00
C VAL A 259 19.51 -13.44 15.36
N ASN A 260 19.43 -12.12 15.28
CA ASN A 260 18.34 -11.42 14.59
C ASN A 260 18.92 -10.36 13.66
N LEU A 261 18.69 -10.56 12.36
CA LEU A 261 19.19 -9.74 11.27
C LEU A 261 18.31 -8.51 10.99
N ARG A 262 17.29 -8.26 11.81
CA ARG A 262 16.22 -7.27 11.62
C ARG A 262 16.05 -6.38 12.85
N HIS A 263 17.13 -6.15 13.59
CA HIS A 263 17.17 -5.26 14.75
C HIS A 263 17.12 -3.76 14.36
N PHE A 264 16.06 -3.37 13.65
CA PHE A 264 15.81 -2.00 13.21
C PHE A 264 15.71 -1.00 14.38
N ALA A 265 15.07 -1.40 15.49
CA ALA A 265 14.87 -0.55 16.67
C ALA A 265 16.18 -0.10 17.33
N LEU A 266 17.24 -0.92 17.22
CA LEU A 266 18.53 -0.64 17.85
C LEU A 266 19.43 0.27 17.02
N GLN A 267 19.07 0.53 15.76
CA GLN A 267 19.95 1.21 14.82
C GLN A 267 20.19 2.67 15.19
N ALA A 268 19.19 3.38 15.74
CA ALA A 268 19.36 4.78 16.13
C ALA A 268 20.46 4.96 17.18
N ALA A 269 20.38 4.21 18.29
CA ALA A 269 21.39 4.28 19.36
C ALA A 269 22.75 3.74 18.90
N LYS A 270 22.79 2.63 18.14
CA LYS A 270 24.04 2.05 17.63
C LYS A 270 24.75 2.98 16.63
N TYR A 271 24.02 3.54 15.68
CA TYR A 271 24.56 4.45 14.67
C TYR A 271 25.08 5.75 15.29
N ALA A 272 24.39 6.27 16.32
CA ALA A 272 24.86 7.44 17.08
C ALA A 272 26.25 7.24 17.71
N THR A 273 26.64 5.99 18.03
CA THR A 273 27.96 5.68 18.59
C THR A 273 29.12 5.76 17.58
N VAL A 274 28.79 5.90 16.29
CA VAL A 274 29.73 5.99 15.17
C VAL A 274 29.42 7.20 14.27
N SER A 275 28.83 8.25 14.86
CA SER A 275 28.39 9.45 14.18
C SER A 275 28.82 10.72 14.91
N ASP A 276 29.06 11.77 14.15
CA ASP A 276 28.99 13.13 14.67
C ASP A 276 27.53 13.45 15.02
N ILE A 277 27.31 14.15 16.12
CA ILE A 277 25.96 14.42 16.64
C ILE A 277 25.68 15.92 16.63
N VAL A 278 24.63 16.32 15.92
CA VAL A 278 24.13 17.70 15.90
C VAL A 278 22.92 17.82 16.82
N VAL A 279 22.94 18.79 17.72
CA VAL A 279 21.83 19.14 18.61
C VAL A 279 21.25 20.49 18.20
N TYR A 280 19.92 20.58 18.09
CA TYR A 280 19.23 21.84 17.78
C TYR A 280 18.01 22.04 18.68
N GLY A 281 17.60 23.30 18.81
CA GLY A 281 16.41 23.73 19.54
C GLY A 281 15.55 24.69 18.70
N GLU A 282 14.42 25.12 19.25
CA GLU A 282 13.50 26.04 18.55
C GLU A 282 14.07 27.46 18.45
N ASP A 283 14.63 27.95 19.56
CA ASP A 283 15.16 29.32 19.69
C ASP A 283 16.68 29.41 19.45
N GLY A 284 17.30 28.36 18.88
CA GLY A 284 18.75 28.24 18.75
C GLY A 284 19.37 27.61 20.00
N ILE A 285 20.50 28.16 20.48
CA ILE A 285 21.18 27.65 21.68
C ILE A 285 20.47 28.16 22.94
N ASP A 286 19.73 27.27 23.61
CA ASP A 286 19.13 27.48 24.93
C ASP A 286 19.73 26.53 25.99
N GLU A 287 19.22 26.61 27.23
CA GLU A 287 19.68 25.74 28.32
C GLU A 287 19.46 24.24 28.01
N ASN A 288 18.35 23.88 27.36
CA ASN A 288 18.02 22.50 27.01
C ASN A 288 18.95 21.94 25.93
N VAL A 289 19.30 22.74 24.93
CA VAL A 289 20.25 22.40 23.86
C VAL A 289 21.64 22.18 24.44
N VAL A 290 22.10 23.08 25.31
CA VAL A 290 23.39 22.95 25.99
C VAL A 290 23.42 21.71 26.89
N GLU A 291 22.37 21.48 27.68
CA GLU A 291 22.26 20.30 28.55
C GLU A 291 22.24 19.00 27.72
N THR A 292 21.46 18.97 26.63
CA THR A 292 21.38 17.82 25.73
C THR A 292 22.74 17.55 25.07
N ALA A 293 23.41 18.58 24.54
CA ALA A 293 24.73 18.45 23.94
C ALA A 293 25.79 17.98 24.96
N ALA A 294 25.73 18.45 26.21
CA ALA A 294 26.60 17.98 27.29
C ALA A 294 26.37 16.50 27.61
N LYS A 295 25.11 16.06 27.71
CA LYS A 295 24.74 14.64 27.92
C LYS A 295 25.19 13.75 26.77
N VAL A 296 25.02 14.21 25.53
CA VAL A 296 25.53 13.52 24.34
C VAL A 296 27.05 13.38 24.41
N LYS A 297 27.77 14.46 24.76
CA LYS A 297 29.23 14.44 24.89
C LYS A 297 29.68 13.47 26.00
N GLU A 298 29.00 13.47 27.14
CA GLU A 298 29.25 12.51 28.23
C GLU A 298 29.12 11.06 27.76
N ALA A 299 28.01 10.73 27.08
CA ALA A 299 27.76 9.40 26.54
C ALA A 299 28.82 8.98 25.50
N MET A 300 29.23 9.91 24.64
CA MET A 300 30.26 9.70 23.62
C MET A 300 31.64 9.42 24.25
N GLU A 301 32.03 10.17 25.30
CA GLU A 301 33.27 9.94 26.04
C GLU A 301 33.25 8.62 26.82
N HIS A 302 32.10 8.27 27.41
CA HIS A 302 31.92 6.98 28.07
C HIS A 302 32.13 5.82 27.07
N GLU A 303 31.51 5.91 25.91
CA GLU A 303 31.62 4.91 24.85
C GLU A 303 33.05 4.83 24.28
N TRP A 304 33.73 5.97 24.09
CA TRP A 304 35.13 6.03 23.70
C TRP A 304 36.05 5.32 24.71
N LYS A 305 35.84 5.55 26.01
CA LYS A 305 36.56 4.88 27.09
C LYS A 305 36.26 3.39 27.13
N ARG A 306 35.00 2.98 26.95
CA ARG A 306 34.58 1.57 26.88
C ARG A 306 35.32 0.82 25.76
N ARG A 307 35.63 1.50 24.66
CA ARG A 307 36.41 0.98 23.52
C ARG A 307 37.92 1.00 23.72
N GLY A 308 38.42 1.33 24.91
CA GLY A 308 39.85 1.41 25.19
C GLY A 308 40.53 2.67 24.63
N GLY A 309 39.77 3.68 24.21
CA GLY A 309 40.29 4.98 23.77
C GLY A 309 40.98 4.97 22.42
N GLN A 310 40.59 4.06 21.52
CA GLN A 310 41.13 3.91 20.16
C GLN A 310 40.00 4.05 19.11
N GLY A 311 40.35 4.47 17.89
CA GLY A 311 39.42 4.61 16.76
C GLY A 311 39.17 6.05 16.28
N VAL A 312 38.01 6.29 15.68
CA VAL A 312 37.58 7.62 15.21
C VAL A 312 37.02 8.43 16.38
N ARG A 313 37.48 9.68 16.54
CA ARG A 313 36.86 10.63 17.46
C ARG A 313 35.74 11.39 16.78
N TYR A 314 34.55 11.28 17.35
CA TYR A 314 33.35 11.99 16.90
C TYR A 314 33.19 13.32 17.64
N HIS A 315 32.41 14.21 17.07
CA HIS A 315 32.18 15.57 17.52
C HIS A 315 30.71 15.80 17.86
N VAL A 316 30.49 16.74 18.77
CA VAL A 316 29.16 17.24 19.11
C VAL A 316 29.06 18.68 18.64
N PHE A 317 28.02 18.93 17.86
CA PHE A 317 27.70 20.23 17.31
C PHE A 317 26.36 20.73 17.87
N MET A 318 26.24 22.03 18.05
CA MET A 318 24.98 22.71 18.34
C MET A 318 24.65 23.67 17.20
N VAL A 319 23.40 23.75 16.81
CA VAL A 319 22.95 24.79 15.86
C VAL A 319 22.76 26.11 16.63
N GLY A 320 23.48 27.14 16.19
CA GLY A 320 23.49 28.47 16.80
C GLY A 320 22.24 29.30 16.53
N GLU A 321 21.63 29.09 15.36
CA GLU A 321 20.53 29.91 14.84
C GLU A 321 19.15 29.32 15.19
N PRO A 322 18.12 30.17 15.32
CA PRO A 322 16.76 29.72 15.62
C PRO A 322 16.15 28.94 14.46
N PHE A 323 15.16 28.11 14.76
CA PHE A 323 14.52 27.22 13.79
C PHE A 323 13.91 27.96 12.59
N SER A 324 13.41 29.18 12.82
CA SER A 324 12.86 30.06 11.77
C SER A 324 13.82 30.35 10.62
N VAL A 325 15.14 30.23 10.82
CA VAL A 325 16.12 30.34 9.74
C VAL A 325 16.01 29.16 8.77
N PHE A 326 15.80 27.94 9.26
CA PHE A 326 15.57 26.77 8.39
C PHE A 326 14.28 26.90 7.59
N GLU A 327 13.22 27.44 8.19
CA GLU A 327 11.94 27.66 7.51
C GLU A 327 12.06 28.65 6.35
N ARG A 328 12.91 29.67 6.51
CA ARG A 328 13.13 30.71 5.51
C ARG A 328 14.11 30.26 4.42
N ASP A 329 15.26 29.71 4.83
CA ASP A 329 16.43 29.55 3.96
C ASP A 329 16.65 28.08 3.53
N HIS A 330 16.13 27.10 4.28
CA HIS A 330 16.31 25.66 4.03
C HIS A 330 15.01 24.84 4.21
N PRO A 331 13.90 25.19 3.52
CA PRO A 331 12.58 24.60 3.77
C PRO A 331 12.53 23.08 3.53
N ALA A 332 13.38 22.52 2.67
CA ALA A 332 13.50 21.08 2.44
C ALA A 332 13.94 20.30 3.69
N LEU A 333 14.64 20.94 4.63
CA LEU A 333 15.09 20.30 5.87
C LEU A 333 14.04 20.35 6.98
N VAL A 334 12.93 21.06 6.78
CA VAL A 334 11.86 21.19 7.78
C VAL A 334 10.87 20.05 7.62
N ALA A 335 10.79 19.16 8.61
CA ALA A 335 9.77 18.11 8.67
C ALA A 335 8.45 18.65 9.25
N VAL A 336 8.54 19.41 10.35
CA VAL A 336 7.40 20.07 10.99
C VAL A 336 7.79 21.52 11.23
N ASP A 337 6.96 22.45 10.80
CA ASP A 337 7.22 23.87 10.98
C ASP A 337 6.87 24.35 12.41
N SER A 338 7.18 25.61 12.70
CA SER A 338 6.92 26.33 13.96
C SER A 338 5.44 26.45 14.31
N HIS A 339 4.55 26.27 13.33
CA HIS A 339 3.10 26.27 13.52
C HIS A 339 2.56 24.86 13.76
N GLY A 340 3.41 23.83 13.68
CA GLY A 340 3.03 22.43 13.86
C GLY A 340 2.54 21.74 12.60
N PHE A 341 2.61 22.39 11.44
CA PHE A 341 2.21 21.78 10.19
C PHE A 341 3.33 20.88 9.66
N SER A 342 2.93 19.67 9.24
CA SER A 342 3.81 18.76 8.51
C SER A 342 4.19 19.41 7.17
N ARG A 343 5.50 19.53 6.93
CA ARG A 343 6.10 19.95 5.66
C ARG A 343 6.68 18.71 4.97
N ASN A 344 7.93 18.37 5.25
CA ASN A 344 8.59 17.16 4.74
C ASN A 344 8.51 15.96 5.70
N ARG A 345 7.51 15.94 6.59
CA ARG A 345 7.35 14.83 7.55
C ARG A 345 6.82 13.59 6.84
N LEU A 346 7.64 12.56 6.80
CA LEU A 346 7.26 11.21 6.44
C LEU A 346 6.69 10.47 7.65
N ASN A 347 5.38 10.23 7.69
CA ASN A 347 4.75 9.34 8.66
C ASN A 347 4.44 8.00 7.97
N PHE A 348 5.23 6.98 8.31
CA PHE A 348 5.14 5.68 7.65
C PHE A 348 3.77 5.01 7.87
N PHE A 349 3.18 5.18 9.06
CA PHE A 349 1.88 4.60 9.38
C PHE A 349 0.74 5.26 8.60
N GLU A 350 0.71 6.59 8.56
CA GLU A 350 -0.31 7.32 7.80
C GLU A 350 -0.20 7.01 6.31
N ARG A 351 1.02 6.88 5.79
CA ARG A 351 1.26 6.53 4.38
C ARG A 351 0.83 5.12 4.02
N GLU A 352 1.19 4.13 4.84
CA GLU A 352 0.72 2.75 4.64
C GLU A 352 -0.80 2.68 4.69
N LYS A 353 -1.42 3.34 5.67
CA LYS A 353 -2.88 3.39 5.80
C LYS A 353 -3.56 4.04 4.60
N GLU A 354 -3.01 5.14 4.09
CA GLU A 354 -3.58 5.83 2.94
C GLU A 354 -3.41 5.02 1.64
N GLU A 355 -2.27 4.38 1.40
CA GLU A 355 -2.11 3.47 0.25
C GLU A 355 -3.07 2.29 0.36
N MET A 356 -3.21 1.71 1.55
CA MET A 356 -4.18 0.63 1.78
C MET A 356 -5.61 1.07 1.47
N ARG A 357 -5.98 2.27 1.92
CA ARG A 357 -7.29 2.87 1.66
C ARG A 357 -7.54 3.07 0.16
N VAL A 358 -6.55 3.58 -0.57
CA VAL A 358 -6.67 3.79 -2.02
C VAL A 358 -6.76 2.44 -2.74
N LEU A 359 -5.95 1.45 -2.34
CA LEU A 359 -5.94 0.11 -2.92
C LEU A 359 -7.29 -0.62 -2.74
N THR A 360 -7.97 -0.39 -1.63
CA THR A 360 -9.22 -1.07 -1.30
C THR A 360 -10.46 -0.19 -1.37
N GLN A 361 -10.35 1.02 -1.94
CA GLN A 361 -11.47 1.92 -2.18
C GLN A 361 -12.63 1.17 -2.85
N ALA A 362 -13.86 1.49 -2.46
CA ALA A 362 -15.05 0.83 -2.95
C ALA A 362 -15.05 0.68 -4.48
N SER A 363 -15.12 -0.57 -4.94
CA SER A 363 -15.34 -0.89 -6.36
C SER A 363 -16.37 -2.00 -6.52
N GLU A 364 -17.05 -2.01 -7.66
CA GLU A 364 -18.10 -2.97 -7.95
C GLU A 364 -17.51 -4.39 -8.18
N ILE A 365 -18.08 -5.40 -7.52
CA ILE A 365 -17.73 -6.82 -7.68
C ILE A 365 -18.87 -7.65 -8.29
N GLY A 366 -20.05 -7.05 -8.44
CA GLY A 366 -21.24 -7.61 -9.08
C GLY A 366 -22.29 -6.53 -9.21
N GLU A 367 -23.38 -6.79 -9.94
CA GLU A 367 -24.40 -5.78 -10.22
C GLU A 367 -24.93 -5.14 -8.93
N ASN A 368 -24.66 -3.84 -8.76
CA ASN A 368 -24.99 -3.03 -7.59
C ASN A 368 -24.35 -3.47 -6.26
N VAL A 369 -23.34 -4.35 -6.27
CA VAL A 369 -22.62 -4.79 -5.07
C VAL A 369 -21.17 -4.37 -5.13
N TRP A 370 -20.75 -3.60 -4.13
CA TRP A 370 -19.43 -3.00 -4.01
C TRP A 370 -18.67 -3.64 -2.86
N LEU A 371 -17.35 -3.76 -3.03
CA LEU A 371 -16.42 -4.18 -1.99
C LEU A 371 -15.50 -3.00 -1.69
N GLY A 372 -15.40 -2.60 -0.43
CA GLY A 372 -14.66 -1.41 0.00
C GLY A 372 -14.06 -1.51 1.40
N ASN A 373 -13.53 -0.41 1.90
CA ASN A 373 -13.07 -0.26 3.27
C ASN A 373 -14.01 0.64 4.09
N SER A 374 -13.80 0.71 5.40
CA SER A 374 -14.70 1.44 6.31
C SER A 374 -14.70 2.96 6.10
N GLN A 375 -13.76 3.52 5.34
CA GLN A 375 -13.79 4.94 4.95
C GLN A 375 -14.69 5.21 3.73
N ASP A 376 -15.15 4.17 3.05
CA ASP A 376 -16.10 4.29 1.93
C ASP A 376 -17.56 4.32 2.40
N VAL A 377 -17.80 4.08 3.69
CA VAL A 377 -19.13 4.17 4.31
C VAL A 377 -19.58 5.63 4.29
N PRO A 378 -20.76 5.95 3.72
CA PRO A 378 -21.30 7.30 3.71
C PRO A 378 -21.39 7.91 5.12
N MET A 379 -21.05 9.20 5.24
CA MET A 379 -21.13 9.94 6.49
C MET A 379 -21.74 11.33 6.25
N ALA A 380 -22.63 11.76 7.15
CA ALA A 380 -23.29 13.05 7.03
C ALA A 380 -22.27 14.21 7.04
N SER A 381 -22.32 15.08 6.03
CA SER A 381 -21.44 16.25 5.95
C SER A 381 -21.78 17.26 7.05
N THR A 382 -20.82 17.58 7.92
CA THR A 382 -20.95 18.62 8.96
C THR A 382 -20.95 20.04 8.39
N ARG A 383 -20.71 20.23 7.08
CA ARG A 383 -20.64 21.54 6.42
C ARG A 383 -21.77 21.73 5.42
N VAL A 384 -22.92 22.19 5.90
CA VAL A 384 -24.00 22.68 5.03
C VAL A 384 -23.51 23.93 4.27
N ARG A 385 -23.21 23.81 2.97
CA ARG A 385 -23.11 24.99 2.09
C ARG A 385 -24.51 25.34 1.57
N PRO A 386 -24.92 26.62 1.54
CA PRO A 386 -26.22 27.01 0.99
C PRO A 386 -26.24 26.73 -0.51
N VAL A 387 -27.27 26.01 -0.97
CA VAL A 387 -27.47 25.67 -2.38
C VAL A 387 -27.89 26.93 -3.15
N SER A 388 -27.08 27.37 -4.12
CA SER A 388 -27.51 28.33 -5.15
C SER A 388 -28.15 27.59 -6.32
N SER A 389 -29.24 28.14 -6.86
CA SER A 389 -30.27 27.44 -7.65
C SER A 389 -29.93 26.99 -9.07
N ASP A 390 -28.67 27.01 -9.52
CA ASP A 390 -28.34 26.74 -10.92
C ASP A 390 -27.16 25.79 -11.07
N SER A 391 -27.45 24.47 -11.13
CA SER A 391 -26.78 23.42 -11.92
C SER A 391 -27.17 22.03 -11.41
N ALA A 392 -27.67 21.14 -12.29
CA ALA A 392 -28.07 19.78 -11.93
C ALA A 392 -26.93 18.88 -11.37
N SER A 393 -25.68 19.36 -11.36
CA SER A 393 -24.52 18.67 -10.77
C SER A 393 -24.13 19.15 -9.37
N SER A 394 -24.84 20.12 -8.78
CA SER A 394 -24.52 20.68 -7.45
C SER A 394 -25.38 20.12 -6.31
N LEU A 395 -26.10 19.01 -6.53
CA LEU A 395 -27.14 18.50 -5.63
C LEU A 395 -26.79 17.26 -4.80
N LEU A 396 -25.56 16.73 -4.83
CA LEU A 396 -25.21 15.50 -4.09
C LEU A 396 -23.95 15.65 -3.21
N ASP A 397 -23.91 16.68 -2.36
CA ASP A 397 -22.96 16.78 -1.23
C ASP A 397 -23.64 16.33 0.09
N ASP A 398 -24.42 15.25 0.01
CA ASP A 398 -25.15 14.67 1.15
C ASP A 398 -24.34 13.61 1.90
N GLY A 399 -23.12 13.32 1.45
CA GLY A 399 -22.24 12.32 2.05
C GLY A 399 -22.41 10.89 1.51
N ASN A 400 -23.31 10.65 0.54
CA ASN A 400 -23.53 9.34 -0.11
C ASN A 400 -23.27 9.40 -1.63
N PRO A 401 -21.99 9.49 -2.06
CA PRO A 401 -21.63 9.69 -3.48
C PRO A 401 -21.95 8.47 -4.36
N HIS A 402 -21.88 7.26 -3.79
CA HIS A 402 -22.17 6.02 -4.50
C HIS A 402 -23.63 5.59 -4.40
N SER A 403 -24.50 6.38 -3.76
CA SER A 403 -25.92 6.07 -3.60
C SER A 403 -26.16 4.69 -2.97
N PHE A 404 -25.33 4.32 -1.98
CA PHE A 404 -25.53 3.09 -1.23
C PHE A 404 -26.86 3.14 -0.49
N ALA A 405 -27.49 1.98 -0.32
CA ALA A 405 -28.66 1.78 0.52
C ALA A 405 -28.37 0.83 1.69
N ILE A 406 -27.40 -0.07 1.51
CA ILE A 406 -27.01 -1.10 2.46
C ILE A 406 -25.48 -1.06 2.64
N CYS A 407 -25.02 -1.04 3.87
CA CYS A 407 -23.62 -1.22 4.24
C CYS A 407 -23.48 -2.44 5.15
N VAL A 408 -22.62 -3.39 4.76
CA VAL A 408 -22.35 -4.63 5.50
C VAL A 408 -20.91 -4.60 6.01
N GLU A 409 -20.74 -4.41 7.31
CA GLU A 409 -19.44 -4.48 7.98
C GLU A 409 -19.11 -5.93 8.32
N SER A 410 -18.00 -6.45 7.81
CA SER A 410 -17.51 -7.79 8.15
C SER A 410 -16.44 -7.70 9.23
N HIS A 411 -16.61 -8.39 10.35
CA HIS A 411 -15.61 -8.45 11.43
C HIS A 411 -15.75 -9.69 12.33
N ASP A 412 -14.67 -10.03 13.05
CA ASP A 412 -14.60 -11.26 13.88
C ASP A 412 -15.56 -11.24 15.09
N GLY A 413 -16.02 -10.06 15.49
CA GLY A 413 -16.91 -9.85 16.63
C GLY A 413 -18.41 -9.86 16.30
N ALA A 414 -18.78 -9.96 15.01
CA ALA A 414 -20.16 -9.83 14.58
C ALA A 414 -21.02 -11.02 15.04
N PRO A 415 -22.32 -10.81 15.36
CA PRO A 415 -23.22 -11.89 15.68
C PRO A 415 -23.54 -12.75 14.44
N LEU A 416 -23.92 -14.02 14.69
CA LEU A 416 -24.56 -14.83 13.65
C LEU A 416 -25.90 -14.18 13.27
N MET A 417 -26.00 -13.74 12.03
CA MET A 417 -27.19 -13.13 11.46
C MET A 417 -28.34 -14.15 11.36
N SER A 418 -29.54 -13.74 11.75
CA SER A 418 -30.74 -14.58 11.66
C SER A 418 -31.60 -14.21 10.45
N ALA A 419 -32.32 -15.18 9.91
CA ALA A 419 -33.33 -14.94 8.86
C ALA A 419 -34.40 -13.91 9.29
N THR A 420 -34.71 -13.83 10.58
CA THR A 420 -35.63 -12.80 11.12
C THR A 420 -35.06 -11.39 11.02
N THR A 421 -33.74 -11.23 11.15
CA THR A 421 -33.08 -9.93 11.01
C THR A 421 -33.17 -9.46 9.57
N LEU A 422 -32.84 -10.34 8.60
CA LEU A 422 -32.97 -10.04 7.17
C LEU A 422 -34.40 -9.69 6.77
N ALA A 423 -35.39 -10.38 7.32
CA ALA A 423 -36.81 -10.08 7.06
C ALA A 423 -37.25 -8.70 7.59
N HIS A 424 -36.76 -8.29 8.77
CA HIS A 424 -37.03 -6.95 9.28
C HIS A 424 -36.37 -5.87 8.42
N VAL A 425 -35.13 -6.10 7.99
CA VAL A 425 -34.39 -5.18 7.12
C VAL A 425 -35.07 -5.02 5.77
N ASP A 426 -35.57 -6.10 5.17
CA ASP A 426 -36.35 -6.05 3.94
C ASP A 426 -37.61 -5.17 4.07
N GLN A 427 -38.31 -5.28 5.20
CA GLN A 427 -39.49 -4.44 5.49
C GLN A 427 -39.12 -2.96 5.64
N GLU A 428 -37.98 -2.66 6.26
CA GLU A 428 -37.48 -1.29 6.42
C GLU A 428 -37.09 -0.67 5.07
N LEU A 429 -36.34 -1.41 4.25
CA LEU A 429 -35.98 -0.99 2.89
C LEU A 429 -37.22 -0.77 2.01
N HIS A 430 -38.24 -1.63 2.12
CA HIS A 430 -39.51 -1.41 1.43
C HIS A 430 -40.23 -0.16 1.90
N THR A 431 -40.15 0.15 3.20
CA THR A 431 -40.72 1.38 3.76
C THR A 431 -40.01 2.62 3.17
N LEU A 432 -38.67 2.61 3.12
CA LEU A 432 -37.88 3.68 2.50
C LEU A 432 -38.20 3.86 1.02
N GLU A 433 -38.38 2.76 0.30
CA GLU A 433 -38.79 2.76 -1.11
C GLU A 433 -40.15 3.45 -1.31
N THR A 434 -41.15 3.16 -0.46
CA THR A 434 -42.46 3.82 -0.53
C THR A 434 -42.45 5.29 -0.11
N GLN A 435 -41.47 5.70 0.70
CA GLN A 435 -41.31 7.10 1.15
C GLN A 435 -40.68 8.01 0.07
N GLY A 436 -40.19 7.44 -1.03
CA GLY A 436 -39.97 8.17 -2.28
C GLY A 436 -38.63 8.90 -2.39
N GLN A 437 -37.52 8.14 -2.47
CA GLN A 437 -36.24 8.63 -3.01
C GLN A 437 -35.71 7.75 -4.17
N PRO A 438 -36.47 7.62 -5.29
CA PRO A 438 -35.95 6.98 -6.49
C PRO A 438 -34.88 7.86 -7.14
N PHE A 439 -33.69 7.29 -7.38
CA PHE A 439 -32.62 7.94 -8.11
C PHE A 439 -32.51 7.35 -9.51
N GLU A 440 -32.82 8.16 -10.53
CA GLU A 440 -32.62 7.78 -11.93
C GLU A 440 -31.14 7.98 -12.31
N GLU A 441 -30.47 6.89 -12.65
CA GLU A 441 -29.15 6.88 -13.24
C GLU A 441 -29.24 6.54 -14.73
N VAL A 442 -28.48 7.27 -15.55
CA VAL A 442 -28.29 6.93 -16.95
C VAL A 442 -26.98 6.13 -17.07
N ARG A 443 -27.08 4.82 -17.23
CA ARG A 443 -25.93 3.96 -17.52
C ARG A 443 -25.68 3.90 -19.02
N ARG A 444 -24.44 4.13 -19.44
CA ARG A 444 -24.00 3.89 -20.83
C ARG A 444 -23.45 2.47 -20.91
N LEU A 445 -24.25 1.57 -21.46
CA LEU A 445 -23.85 0.18 -21.68
C LEU A 445 -23.25 0.05 -23.09
N LEU A 446 -22.10 -0.62 -23.19
CA LEU A 446 -21.51 -1.00 -24.46
C LEU A 446 -22.16 -2.31 -24.93
N HIS A 447 -22.82 -2.28 -26.09
CA HIS A 447 -23.36 -3.48 -26.74
C HIS A 447 -22.74 -3.62 -28.13
N GLY A 448 -21.66 -4.40 -28.22
CA GLY A 448 -20.79 -4.40 -29.39
C GLY A 448 -20.09 -3.05 -29.57
N GLU A 449 -20.15 -2.46 -30.77
CA GLU A 449 -19.60 -1.12 -31.07
C GLU A 449 -20.58 0.04 -30.76
N LYS A 450 -21.77 -0.24 -30.21
CA LYS A 450 -22.80 0.79 -29.94
C LYS A 450 -22.93 1.07 -28.44
N ILE A 451 -23.03 2.35 -28.10
CA ILE A 451 -23.37 2.82 -26.76
C ILE A 451 -24.90 2.90 -26.65
N ILE A 452 -25.48 2.15 -25.72
CA ILE A 452 -26.90 2.22 -25.37
C ILE A 452 -27.01 2.95 -24.02
N GLU A 453 -27.82 4.01 -23.97
CA GLU A 453 -28.16 4.66 -22.71
C GLU A 453 -29.34 3.92 -22.07
N ALA A 454 -29.05 3.14 -21.03
CA ALA A 454 -30.02 2.45 -20.21
C ALA A 454 -30.31 3.29 -18.96
N LYS A 455 -31.57 3.69 -18.78
CA LYS A 455 -32.02 4.34 -17.54
C LYS A 455 -32.32 3.26 -16.50
N SER A 456 -31.66 3.34 -15.36
CA SER A 456 -31.94 2.48 -14.19
C SER A 456 -32.40 3.36 -13.04
N THR A 457 -33.44 2.94 -12.33
CA THR A 457 -33.90 3.62 -11.11
C THR A 457 -33.44 2.78 -9.93
N VAL A 458 -32.68 3.37 -9.01
CA VAL A 458 -32.19 2.70 -7.79
C VAL A 458 -32.74 3.40 -6.55
N LEU A 459 -32.84 2.67 -5.44
CA LEU A 459 -33.14 3.27 -4.14
C LEU A 459 -31.93 4.05 -3.63
N ARG A 460 -32.12 5.33 -3.27
CA ARG A 460 -31.07 6.18 -2.69
C ARG A 460 -31.57 6.82 -1.40
N PRO A 461 -31.41 6.16 -0.24
CA PRO A 461 -31.79 6.76 1.04
C PRO A 461 -30.83 7.90 1.42
N GLN A 462 -31.27 8.75 2.36
CA GLN A 462 -30.39 9.70 3.02
C GLN A 462 -29.34 8.94 3.87
N VAL A 463 -28.22 9.58 4.18
CA VAL A 463 -27.14 8.93 4.96
C VAL A 463 -27.64 8.41 6.31
N ASP A 464 -28.54 9.14 6.97
CA ASP A 464 -29.10 8.75 8.27
C ASP A 464 -30.07 7.56 8.18
N ASP A 465 -30.56 7.24 6.98
CA ASP A 465 -31.51 6.16 6.69
C ASP A 465 -30.82 4.94 6.05
N LEU A 466 -29.48 4.90 6.03
CA LEU A 466 -28.73 3.75 5.52
C LEU A 466 -28.90 2.54 6.43
N ILE A 467 -29.09 1.37 5.81
CA ILE A 467 -29.12 0.11 6.54
C ILE A 467 -27.67 -0.33 6.81
N HIS A 468 -27.34 -0.48 8.09
CA HIS A 468 -26.06 -1.05 8.53
C HIS A 468 -26.26 -2.47 9.06
N LEU A 469 -25.51 -3.42 8.50
CA LEU A 469 -25.49 -4.83 8.91
C LEU A 469 -24.09 -5.24 9.32
N GLU A 470 -24.01 -6.18 10.25
CA GLU A 470 -22.75 -6.82 10.64
C GLU A 470 -22.73 -8.27 10.11
N SER A 471 -21.59 -8.71 9.60
CA SER A 471 -21.35 -10.07 9.12
C SER A 471 -20.14 -10.68 9.81
N LEU A 472 -20.30 -11.91 10.30
CA LEU A 472 -19.18 -12.66 10.87
C LEU A 472 -18.19 -13.04 9.75
N SER A 473 -16.93 -12.68 9.93
CA SER A 473 -15.83 -12.88 8.99
C SER A 473 -15.22 -14.28 9.05
N THR A 474 -15.12 -14.88 10.25
CA THR A 474 -14.42 -16.15 10.47
C THR A 474 -15.25 -17.14 11.31
N PRO A 475 -15.23 -18.44 11.00
CA PRO A 475 -15.87 -19.45 11.84
C PRO A 475 -15.12 -19.69 13.17
N THR A 476 -13.88 -19.22 13.30
CA THR A 476 -13.03 -19.44 14.48
C THR A 476 -13.67 -18.90 15.76
N ALA A 477 -14.40 -17.79 15.66
CA ALA A 477 -15.14 -17.19 16.78
C ALA A 477 -16.21 -18.12 17.38
N LEU A 478 -16.71 -19.10 16.62
CA LEU A 478 -17.77 -20.02 17.02
C LEU A 478 -17.23 -21.38 17.52
N GLY A 479 -15.91 -21.54 17.52
CA GLY A 479 -15.22 -22.79 17.86
C GLY A 479 -15.24 -23.84 16.74
N ASN A 480 -14.43 -24.89 16.90
CA ASN A 480 -14.17 -25.88 15.84
C ASN A 480 -15.23 -26.99 15.70
N SER A 481 -16.46 -26.77 16.18
CA SER A 481 -17.50 -27.79 16.06
C SER A 481 -18.08 -27.82 14.63
N SER A 482 -18.32 -29.02 14.08
CA SER A 482 -18.93 -29.17 12.75
C SER A 482 -20.27 -28.44 12.64
N ARG A 483 -21.06 -28.41 13.72
CA ARG A 483 -22.33 -27.69 13.79
C ARG A 483 -22.14 -26.16 13.68
N ALA A 484 -21.13 -25.60 14.36
CA ALA A 484 -20.82 -24.18 14.28
C ALA A 484 -20.35 -23.78 12.88
N GLN A 485 -19.45 -24.56 12.28
CA GLN A 485 -18.99 -24.33 10.90
C GLN A 485 -20.14 -24.41 9.88
N THR A 486 -21.06 -25.37 10.05
CA THR A 486 -22.24 -25.49 9.19
C THR A 486 -23.18 -24.28 9.35
N ALA A 487 -23.39 -23.81 10.59
CA ALA A 487 -24.22 -22.63 10.84
C ALA A 487 -23.61 -21.37 10.21
N PHE A 488 -22.29 -21.19 10.33
CA PHE A 488 -21.55 -20.10 9.68
C PHE A 488 -21.69 -20.13 8.15
N VAL A 489 -21.44 -21.30 7.54
CA VAL A 489 -21.57 -21.49 6.09
C VAL A 489 -22.99 -21.17 5.62
N ASN A 490 -24.01 -21.65 6.33
CA ASN A 490 -25.40 -21.36 5.99
C ASN A 490 -25.69 -19.85 6.07
N GLN A 491 -25.30 -19.19 7.16
CA GLN A 491 -25.52 -17.75 7.32
C GLN A 491 -24.86 -16.94 6.21
N LEU A 492 -23.59 -17.20 5.88
CA LEU A 492 -22.89 -16.47 4.82
C LEU A 492 -23.58 -16.65 3.45
N VAL A 493 -24.04 -17.86 3.15
CA VAL A 493 -24.77 -18.13 1.91
C VAL A 493 -26.14 -17.45 1.92
N ASP A 494 -26.87 -17.51 3.03
CA ASP A 494 -28.18 -16.85 3.17
C ASP A 494 -28.06 -15.33 3.06
N LEU A 495 -27.00 -14.73 3.63
CA LEU A 495 -26.68 -13.32 3.48
C LEU A 495 -26.30 -12.99 2.02
N ALA A 496 -25.42 -13.77 1.39
CA ALA A 496 -25.01 -13.54 0.01
C ALA A 496 -26.20 -13.63 -0.98
N LEU A 497 -27.13 -14.56 -0.75
CA LEU A 497 -28.40 -14.68 -1.48
C LEU A 497 -29.27 -13.44 -1.30
N TRP A 498 -29.48 -13.03 -0.05
CA TRP A 498 -30.25 -11.84 0.25
C TRP A 498 -29.64 -10.61 -0.43
N LEU A 499 -28.32 -10.39 -0.32
CA LEU A 499 -27.64 -9.28 -0.98
C LEU A 499 -27.79 -9.31 -2.50
N ARG A 500 -27.74 -10.48 -3.13
CA ARG A 500 -27.96 -10.64 -4.58
C ARG A 500 -29.36 -10.18 -4.98
N ASP A 501 -30.38 -10.63 -4.26
CA ASP A 501 -31.78 -10.35 -4.58
C ASP A 501 -32.17 -8.89 -4.31
N GLU A 502 -31.53 -8.28 -3.31
CA GLU A 502 -31.65 -6.85 -3.00
C GLU A 502 -30.96 -5.97 -4.03
N ALA A 503 -29.77 -6.40 -4.48
CA ALA A 503 -28.97 -5.67 -5.44
C ALA A 503 -29.54 -5.73 -6.87
N ALA A 504 -30.07 -6.88 -7.27
CA ALA A 504 -30.69 -7.09 -8.57
C ALA A 504 -32.02 -7.84 -8.43
N PRO A 505 -33.11 -7.14 -8.02
CA PRO A 505 -34.42 -7.76 -7.85
C PRO A 505 -34.92 -8.40 -9.15
N PRO A 506 -35.62 -9.55 -9.10
CA PRO A 506 -36.18 -10.18 -10.29
C PRO A 506 -37.07 -9.21 -11.07
N LEU A 507 -37.07 -9.30 -12.41
CA LEU A 507 -37.85 -8.41 -13.30
C LEU A 507 -39.36 -8.39 -13.00
N ARG A 508 -39.91 -9.47 -12.42
CA ARG A 508 -41.32 -9.57 -12.02
C ARG A 508 -41.60 -8.93 -10.65
N SER A 509 -40.57 -8.51 -9.92
CA SER A 509 -40.71 -7.82 -8.63
C SER A 509 -40.97 -6.34 -8.85
N ASN A 510 -41.80 -5.74 -8.00
CA ASN A 510 -42.02 -4.29 -7.97
C ASN A 510 -40.96 -3.55 -7.11
N ARG A 511 -39.81 -4.18 -6.84
CA ARG A 511 -38.76 -3.62 -5.96
C ARG A 511 -37.71 -2.90 -6.79
N LEU A 512 -37.29 -1.71 -6.34
CA LEU A 512 -36.15 -1.00 -6.88
C LEU A 512 -34.82 -1.73 -6.53
N PRO A 513 -33.87 -1.84 -7.47
CA PRO A 513 -32.50 -2.25 -7.19
C PRO A 513 -31.82 -1.38 -6.12
N ARG A 514 -31.00 -2.00 -5.26
CA ARG A 514 -30.36 -1.36 -4.11
C ARG A 514 -28.85 -1.49 -4.21
N ARG A 515 -28.09 -0.42 -3.94
CA ARG A 515 -26.62 -0.51 -3.94
C ARG A 515 -26.11 -0.95 -2.58
N VAL A 516 -25.27 -1.98 -2.59
CA VAL A 516 -24.68 -2.60 -1.40
C VAL A 516 -23.20 -2.26 -1.33
N LEU A 517 -22.71 -1.89 -0.14
CA LEU A 517 -21.29 -1.84 0.18
C LEU A 517 -20.95 -2.93 1.20
N ILE A 518 -20.10 -3.89 0.83
CA ILE A 518 -19.46 -4.83 1.76
C ILE A 518 -18.11 -4.24 2.16
N HIS A 519 -17.85 -4.06 3.46
CA HIS A 519 -16.60 -3.46 3.94
C HIS A 519 -16.07 -4.08 5.23
N CYS A 520 -14.79 -3.83 5.50
CA CYS A 520 -14.14 -4.02 6.80
C CYS A 520 -13.11 -2.91 7.02
N ALA A 521 -12.35 -2.95 8.11
CA ALA A 521 -11.43 -1.86 8.47
C ALA A 521 -10.40 -1.54 7.37
N ASP A 522 -9.77 -2.58 6.80
CA ASP A 522 -8.78 -2.49 5.72
C ASP A 522 -9.35 -2.75 4.32
N GLY A 523 -10.59 -3.24 4.25
CA GLY A 523 -11.34 -3.53 3.03
C GLY A 523 -11.03 -4.87 2.35
N TYR A 524 -10.22 -5.74 2.95
CA TYR A 524 -9.90 -7.05 2.35
C TYR A 524 -9.78 -8.23 3.33
N THR A 525 -9.38 -8.03 4.59
CA THR A 525 -9.08 -9.18 5.47
C THR A 525 -10.36 -9.91 5.88
N GLU A 526 -11.34 -9.18 6.43
CA GLU A 526 -12.54 -9.77 7.05
C GLU A 526 -13.69 -9.96 6.05
N THR A 527 -13.64 -9.31 4.88
CA THR A 527 -14.68 -9.39 3.84
C THR A 527 -14.51 -10.57 2.88
N SER A 528 -13.36 -11.25 2.88
CA SER A 528 -12.96 -12.19 1.83
C SER A 528 -13.92 -13.38 1.64
N LEU A 529 -14.39 -14.01 2.72
CA LEU A 529 -15.30 -15.15 2.62
C LEU A 529 -16.68 -14.77 2.10
N LEU A 530 -17.22 -13.61 2.54
CA LEU A 530 -18.50 -13.10 2.06
C LEU A 530 -18.41 -12.68 0.58
N ALA A 531 -17.34 -11.99 0.19
CA ALA A 531 -17.11 -11.60 -1.20
C ALA A 531 -17.02 -12.82 -2.13
N LEU A 532 -16.28 -13.86 -1.73
CA LEU A 532 -16.19 -15.11 -2.48
C LEU A 532 -17.54 -15.85 -2.56
N ALA A 533 -18.29 -15.91 -1.46
CA ALA A 533 -19.62 -16.51 -1.45
C ALA A 533 -20.57 -15.79 -2.41
N TYR A 534 -20.59 -14.46 -2.36
CA TYR A 534 -21.39 -13.62 -3.25
C TYR A 534 -21.02 -13.82 -4.72
N VAL A 535 -19.73 -13.82 -5.06
CA VAL A 535 -19.26 -14.00 -6.45
C VAL A 535 -19.60 -15.39 -6.99
N MET A 536 -19.34 -16.46 -6.22
CA MET A 536 -19.68 -17.83 -6.61
C MET A 536 -21.17 -17.96 -6.91
N LEU A 537 -22.00 -17.38 -6.04
CA LEU A 537 -23.46 -17.41 -6.16
C LEU A 537 -23.97 -16.58 -7.34
N SER A 538 -23.59 -15.31 -7.42
CA SER A 538 -24.11 -14.36 -8.43
C SER A 538 -23.67 -14.72 -9.85
N ARG A 539 -22.48 -15.29 -10.02
CA ARG A 539 -21.94 -15.69 -11.33
C ARG A 539 -22.11 -17.17 -11.63
N ARG A 540 -22.59 -17.99 -10.69
CA ARG A 540 -22.73 -19.45 -10.82
C ARG A 540 -21.40 -20.15 -11.18
N ILE A 541 -20.31 -19.73 -10.53
CA ILE A 541 -18.95 -20.23 -10.78
C ILE A 541 -18.33 -20.88 -9.53
N PRO A 542 -17.47 -21.90 -9.70
CA PRO A 542 -16.79 -22.57 -8.59
C PRO A 542 -15.76 -21.66 -7.89
N ALA A 543 -15.31 -22.07 -6.71
CA ALA A 543 -14.39 -21.27 -5.90
C ALA A 543 -13.10 -20.86 -6.63
N PRO A 544 -12.40 -21.73 -7.38
CA PRO A 544 -11.19 -21.35 -8.12
C PRO A 544 -11.45 -20.25 -9.17
N GLU A 545 -12.61 -20.28 -9.83
CA GLU A 545 -13.00 -19.27 -10.82
C GLU A 545 -13.39 -17.95 -10.13
N ALA A 546 -14.06 -18.01 -8.97
CA ALA A 546 -14.35 -16.82 -8.18
C ALA A 546 -13.08 -16.11 -7.68
N TYR A 547 -12.04 -16.87 -7.31
CA TYR A 547 -10.73 -16.32 -6.98
C TYR A 547 -10.12 -15.56 -8.16
N LEU A 548 -10.15 -16.17 -9.36
CA LEU A 548 -9.62 -15.56 -10.57
C LEU A 548 -10.43 -14.33 -10.99
N PHE A 549 -11.76 -14.38 -10.89
CA PHE A 549 -12.65 -13.26 -11.17
C PHE A 549 -12.32 -12.04 -10.29
N LEU A 550 -12.26 -12.21 -8.97
CA LEU A 550 -11.92 -11.12 -8.06
C LEU A 550 -10.52 -10.56 -8.35
N GLN A 551 -9.55 -11.43 -8.61
CA GLN A 551 -8.15 -11.02 -8.81
C GLN A 551 -7.88 -10.36 -10.17
N LEU A 552 -8.52 -10.84 -11.25
CA LEU A 552 -8.19 -10.50 -12.63
C LEU A 552 -9.23 -9.59 -13.29
N GLU A 553 -10.51 -9.75 -12.99
CA GLU A 553 -11.59 -8.93 -13.57
C GLU A 553 -11.94 -7.76 -12.65
N CYS A 554 -12.12 -7.99 -11.34
CA CYS A 554 -12.42 -6.92 -10.39
C CYS A 554 -11.17 -6.19 -9.89
N GLU A 555 -9.98 -6.72 -10.16
CA GLU A 555 -8.72 -6.18 -9.68
C GLU A 555 -8.65 -6.02 -8.14
N ARG A 556 -9.42 -6.85 -7.43
CA ARG A 556 -9.60 -6.76 -5.98
C ARG A 556 -8.61 -7.59 -5.21
N SER A 557 -8.09 -6.94 -4.19
CA SER A 557 -7.35 -7.60 -3.13
C SER A 557 -8.30 -8.33 -2.20
N PHE A 558 -7.96 -9.57 -1.86
CA PHE A 558 -8.64 -10.39 -0.86
C PHE A 558 -7.62 -11.35 -0.25
N PHE A 559 -7.92 -11.85 0.95
CA PHE A 559 -7.05 -12.75 1.69
C PHE A 559 -7.84 -13.86 2.35
N VAL A 560 -7.55 -15.11 1.97
CA VAL A 560 -8.09 -16.29 2.61
C VAL A 560 -6.97 -17.01 3.35
N TYR A 561 -7.18 -17.24 4.64
CA TYR A 561 -6.22 -17.97 5.45
C TYR A 561 -6.14 -19.43 4.99
N PRO A 562 -4.97 -20.09 5.13
CA PRO A 562 -4.85 -21.52 4.82
C PRO A 562 -5.88 -22.40 5.55
N THR A 563 -6.28 -22.00 6.75
CA THR A 563 -7.31 -22.67 7.57
C THR A 563 -8.72 -22.54 7.00
N ASP A 564 -9.00 -21.49 6.23
CA ASP A 564 -10.34 -21.20 5.70
C ASP A 564 -10.60 -21.87 4.35
N LYS A 565 -9.59 -22.50 3.73
CA LYS A 565 -9.75 -23.19 2.44
C LYS A 565 -10.83 -24.27 2.47
N ASP A 566 -10.93 -25.02 3.57
CA ASP A 566 -12.00 -26.03 3.76
C ASP A 566 -13.38 -25.37 3.92
N THR A 567 -13.43 -24.20 4.57
CA THR A 567 -14.66 -23.39 4.67
C THR A 567 -15.11 -22.90 3.30
N VAL A 568 -14.20 -22.44 2.43
CA VAL A 568 -14.52 -22.06 1.05
C VAL A 568 -15.14 -23.22 0.26
N LEU A 569 -14.61 -24.44 0.40
CA LEU A 569 -15.17 -25.62 -0.26
C LEU A 569 -16.52 -26.08 0.33
N LYS A 570 -16.81 -25.75 1.60
CA LYS A 570 -18.15 -25.93 2.18
C LYS A 570 -19.13 -24.89 1.66
N LEU A 571 -18.71 -23.63 1.52
CA LEU A 571 -19.50 -22.56 0.91
C LEU A 571 -19.88 -22.94 -0.52
N GLU A 572 -18.93 -23.36 -1.35
CA GLU A 572 -19.17 -23.78 -2.74
C GLU A 572 -20.25 -24.86 -2.83
N ARG A 573 -20.14 -25.93 -2.02
CA ARG A 573 -21.15 -27.01 -1.99
C ARG A 573 -22.53 -26.50 -1.58
N ARG A 574 -22.59 -25.69 -0.51
CA ARG A 574 -23.85 -25.14 -0.03
C ARG A 574 -24.49 -24.22 -1.06
N ILE A 575 -23.70 -23.42 -1.77
CA ILE A 575 -24.15 -22.53 -2.86
C ILE A 575 -24.72 -23.35 -4.00
N LYS A 576 -24.03 -24.41 -4.43
CA LYS A 576 -24.55 -25.33 -5.44
C LYS A 576 -25.92 -25.89 -5.02
N ASP A 577 -26.07 -26.35 -3.79
CA ASP A 577 -27.35 -26.86 -3.28
C ASP A 577 -28.46 -25.80 -3.27
N VAL A 578 -28.14 -24.50 -3.22
CA VAL A 578 -29.15 -23.44 -3.40
C VAL A 578 -29.51 -23.30 -4.85
N LEU A 579 -28.51 -23.14 -5.72
CA LEU A 579 -28.71 -22.88 -7.14
C LEU A 579 -29.47 -24.03 -7.82
N ASP A 580 -29.16 -25.27 -7.47
CA ASP A 580 -29.88 -26.45 -7.97
C ASP A 580 -31.37 -26.41 -7.58
N ARG A 581 -31.69 -25.94 -6.36
CA ARG A 581 -33.09 -25.76 -5.92
C ARG A 581 -33.78 -24.60 -6.62
N GLU A 582 -33.09 -23.47 -6.81
CA GLU A 582 -33.62 -22.34 -7.59
C GLU A 582 -33.95 -22.78 -9.03
N ASP A 583 -33.07 -23.58 -9.65
CA ASP A 583 -33.26 -24.11 -11.00
C ASP A 583 -34.45 -25.09 -11.05
N GLU A 584 -34.60 -25.96 -10.06
CA GLU A 584 -35.75 -26.88 -9.94
C GLU A 584 -37.08 -26.13 -9.78
N GLU A 585 -37.12 -25.07 -8.96
CA GLU A 585 -38.31 -24.24 -8.73
C GLU A 585 -38.68 -23.42 -9.97
N GLU A 586 -37.70 -22.85 -10.67
CA GLU A 586 -37.91 -22.12 -11.92
C GLU A 586 -38.44 -23.05 -13.02
N ASP A 587 -37.86 -24.24 -13.17
CA ASP A 587 -38.32 -25.25 -14.12
C ASP A 587 -39.73 -25.76 -13.80
N ALA A 588 -40.06 -25.94 -12.51
CA ALA A 588 -41.42 -26.29 -12.09
C ALA A 588 -42.42 -25.18 -12.46
N THR A 589 -42.03 -23.91 -12.29
CA THR A 589 -42.85 -22.75 -12.65
C THR A 589 -43.08 -22.67 -14.16
N LEU A 590 -42.03 -22.83 -14.96
CA LEU A 590 -42.13 -22.85 -16.43
C LEU A 590 -43.01 -24.00 -16.93
N ARG A 591 -42.89 -25.20 -16.34
CA ARG A 591 -43.76 -26.34 -16.67
C ARG A 591 -45.22 -26.07 -16.32
N TRP A 592 -45.48 -25.44 -15.18
CA TRP A 592 -46.84 -25.05 -14.78
C TRP A 592 -47.44 -23.99 -15.71
N GLU A 593 -46.67 -22.95 -16.07
CA GLU A 593 -47.11 -21.91 -17.02
C GLU A 593 -47.43 -22.52 -18.39
N ALA A 594 -46.60 -23.44 -18.89
CA ALA A 594 -46.84 -24.15 -20.15
C ALA A 594 -48.15 -24.98 -20.12
N GLN A 595 -48.42 -25.69 -19.01
CA GLN A 595 -49.67 -26.45 -18.84
C GLN A 595 -50.91 -25.55 -18.78
N GLN A 596 -50.81 -24.34 -18.24
CA GLN A 596 -51.92 -23.38 -18.22
C GLN A 596 -52.22 -22.78 -19.60
N LEU A 597 -51.19 -22.57 -20.43
CA LEU A 597 -51.36 -22.14 -21.82
C LEU A 597 -52.00 -23.23 -22.69
N GLU A 598 -51.67 -24.50 -22.45
CA GLU A 598 -52.32 -25.64 -23.11
C GLU A 598 -53.79 -25.80 -22.68
N SER A 599 -54.12 -25.55 -21.40
CA SER A 599 -55.50 -25.68 -20.90
C SER A 599 -56.41 -24.52 -21.31
N THR A 600 -55.87 -23.31 -21.48
CA THR A 600 -56.62 -22.11 -21.93
C THR A 600 -56.75 -21.99 -23.45
N GLY A 601 -55.98 -22.77 -24.22
CA GLY A 601 -56.12 -22.90 -25.68
C GLY A 601 -57.30 -23.74 -26.16
N MET A 602 -58.07 -24.35 -25.25
CA MET A 602 -59.16 -25.28 -25.56
C MET A 602 -60.55 -24.63 -25.56
N GLU A 603 -60.70 -23.45 -26.16
CA GLU A 603 -62.02 -22.92 -26.55
C GLU A 603 -61.95 -22.24 -27.92
N ARG A 604 -62.13 -23.02 -29.01
CA ARG A 604 -62.84 -22.56 -30.21
C ARG A 604 -63.29 -23.69 -31.13
N SER A 605 -64.59 -23.97 -31.01
CA SER A 605 -65.58 -24.31 -32.05
C SER A 605 -65.31 -25.50 -33.00
N ASP A 606 -66.00 -26.58 -32.66
CA ASP A 606 -66.81 -27.46 -33.51
C ASP A 606 -67.21 -26.87 -34.89
N SER A 607 -66.52 -27.30 -35.96
CA SER A 607 -67.14 -27.69 -37.23
C SER A 607 -66.10 -28.15 -38.27
N GLY A 608 -66.17 -29.43 -38.68
CA GLY A 608 -65.89 -29.84 -40.07
C GLY A 608 -64.47 -30.29 -40.43
N PHE A 609 -64.27 -31.61 -40.41
CA PHE A 609 -63.50 -32.42 -41.38
C PHE A 609 -62.19 -31.84 -41.95
N VAL A 610 -61.03 -32.31 -41.46
CA VAL A 610 -59.78 -32.40 -42.22
C VAL A 610 -59.02 -33.68 -41.82
N ASP A 611 -58.40 -34.26 -42.84
CA ASP A 611 -57.74 -35.56 -42.97
C ASP A 611 -56.55 -35.79 -42.02
N SER A 612 -56.37 -37.05 -41.62
CA SER A 612 -55.32 -37.52 -40.73
C SER A 612 -54.01 -37.66 -41.52
N THR A 613 -52.94 -36.94 -41.18
CA THR A 613 -51.52 -37.38 -41.24
C THR A 613 -50.52 -36.25 -40.95
N GLU A 614 -50.65 -35.49 -39.85
CA GLU A 614 -49.51 -34.68 -39.36
C GLU A 614 -49.41 -34.72 -37.83
N ASP A 615 -48.19 -34.91 -37.34
CA ASP A 615 -47.82 -35.03 -35.93
C ASP A 615 -48.02 -33.68 -35.20
N PRO A 616 -48.86 -33.61 -34.15
CA PRO A 616 -49.15 -32.36 -33.43
C PRO A 616 -47.92 -31.68 -32.81
N LEU A 617 -46.81 -32.42 -32.63
CA LEU A 617 -45.56 -31.89 -32.08
C LEU A 617 -44.79 -30.98 -33.07
N ALA A 618 -45.06 -31.06 -34.37
CA ALA A 618 -44.37 -30.26 -35.39
C ALA A 618 -44.97 -28.84 -35.54
N LEU A 619 -46.29 -28.68 -35.40
CA LEU A 619 -46.97 -27.38 -35.57
C LEU A 619 -46.84 -26.47 -34.34
N ALA A 620 -46.71 -27.03 -33.14
CA ALA A 620 -46.40 -26.26 -31.93
C ALA A 620 -44.95 -25.70 -31.92
N ALA A 621 -44.06 -26.27 -32.74
CA ALA A 621 -42.68 -25.79 -32.88
C ALA A 621 -42.56 -24.59 -33.84
N GLU A 622 -43.49 -24.41 -34.78
CA GLU A 622 -43.44 -23.29 -35.74
C GLU A 622 -44.01 -21.98 -35.18
N SER A 623 -44.94 -22.04 -34.20
CA SER A 623 -45.44 -20.84 -33.49
C SER A 623 -44.46 -20.27 -32.46
N LYS A 624 -43.30 -20.91 -32.23
CA LYS A 624 -42.26 -20.45 -31.29
C LYS A 624 -41.36 -19.32 -31.82
N ARG A 625 -41.57 -18.82 -33.05
CA ARG A 625 -40.64 -17.86 -33.67
C ARG A 625 -40.88 -16.38 -33.39
N ASP A 626 -42.01 -15.98 -32.78
CA ASP A 626 -42.37 -14.55 -32.66
C ASP A 626 -42.48 -14.00 -31.22
N LEU A 627 -41.93 -14.68 -30.20
CA LEU A 627 -41.72 -14.08 -28.88
C LEU A 627 -40.22 -13.86 -28.63
N PRO A 628 -39.75 -12.60 -28.48
CA PRO A 628 -38.35 -12.33 -28.18
C PRO A 628 -38.12 -12.47 -26.68
N ILE A 629 -38.03 -13.70 -26.17
CA ILE A 629 -37.29 -13.97 -24.95
C ILE A 629 -36.12 -14.84 -25.38
N PRO A 630 -34.90 -14.30 -25.50
CA PRO A 630 -33.75 -15.16 -25.69
C PRO A 630 -33.68 -16.06 -24.46
N VAL A 631 -33.90 -17.36 -24.65
CA VAL A 631 -33.46 -18.36 -23.67
C VAL A 631 -31.95 -18.23 -23.64
N ARG A 632 -31.44 -17.37 -22.73
CA ARG A 632 -30.02 -17.36 -22.37
C ARG A 632 -29.66 -18.81 -22.07
N GLU A 633 -28.62 -19.33 -22.70
CA GLU A 633 -28.08 -20.64 -22.32
C GLU A 633 -27.86 -20.62 -20.80
N ARG A 634 -28.69 -21.36 -20.05
CA ARG A 634 -28.60 -21.44 -18.60
C ARG A 634 -27.35 -22.23 -18.26
N GLN A 635 -26.42 -21.58 -17.55
CA GLN A 635 -25.20 -22.22 -17.11
C GLN A 635 -25.40 -22.82 -15.72
N GLU A 636 -25.35 -24.15 -15.63
CA GLU A 636 -25.30 -24.86 -14.35
C GLU A 636 -23.96 -24.60 -13.66
N MET A 637 -23.99 -24.40 -12.35
CA MET A 637 -22.77 -24.28 -11.56
C MET A 637 -22.11 -25.64 -11.37
N ARG A 638 -20.89 -25.79 -11.91
CA ARG A 638 -20.02 -26.94 -11.61
C ARG A 638 -19.39 -26.77 -10.23
N LEU A 639 -19.04 -27.89 -9.59
CA LEU A 639 -18.14 -27.87 -8.44
C LEU A 639 -16.68 -27.83 -8.89
N ALA A 640 -15.81 -27.26 -8.06
CA ALA A 640 -14.37 -27.37 -8.23
C ALA A 640 -13.96 -28.85 -8.25
N SER A 641 -13.06 -29.19 -9.17
CA SER A 641 -12.56 -30.56 -9.33
C SER A 641 -11.04 -30.59 -9.32
N VAL A 642 -10.47 -31.67 -8.80
CA VAL A 642 -9.00 -31.83 -8.76
C VAL A 642 -8.41 -31.87 -10.17
N GLU A 643 -9.15 -32.37 -11.16
CA GLU A 643 -8.68 -32.52 -12.53
C GLU A 643 -8.63 -31.18 -13.28
N MET A 644 -9.70 -30.37 -13.19
CA MET A 644 -9.77 -29.08 -13.89
C MET A 644 -9.09 -27.94 -13.11
N ASP A 645 -9.16 -27.99 -11.79
CA ASP A 645 -8.68 -26.93 -10.89
C ASP A 645 -7.44 -27.38 -10.10
N ALA A 646 -6.59 -28.20 -10.73
CA ALA A 646 -5.39 -28.77 -10.11
C ALA A 646 -4.47 -27.72 -9.46
N TRP A 647 -4.45 -26.49 -9.98
CA TRP A 647 -3.70 -25.37 -9.40
C TRP A 647 -4.21 -24.98 -8.00
N PHE A 648 -5.51 -25.12 -7.74
CA PHE A 648 -6.16 -24.73 -6.50
C PHE A 648 -6.05 -25.84 -5.44
N PHE A 649 -6.22 -27.10 -5.84
CA PHE A 649 -6.10 -28.25 -4.93
C PHE A 649 -4.66 -28.69 -4.68
N GLY A 650 -3.70 -28.20 -5.48
CA GLY A 650 -2.29 -28.48 -5.30
C GLY A 650 -1.76 -28.09 -3.92
N PRO A 651 -0.77 -28.83 -3.37
CA PRO A 651 -0.22 -28.57 -2.03
C PRO A 651 0.54 -27.23 -1.94
N THR A 652 0.81 -26.60 -3.08
CA THR A 652 1.49 -25.31 -3.20
C THR A 652 0.53 -24.12 -3.17
N PHE A 653 -0.79 -24.32 -3.20
CA PHE A 653 -1.76 -23.25 -3.06
C PHE A 653 -2.28 -23.15 -1.62
N GLU A 654 -1.79 -22.14 -0.91
CA GLU A 654 -2.04 -21.89 0.52
C GLU A 654 -3.30 -21.05 0.79
N GLY A 655 -4.11 -20.76 -0.23
CA GLY A 655 -5.33 -19.94 -0.10
C GLY A 655 -5.17 -18.50 -0.60
N HIS A 656 -4.02 -18.13 -1.16
CA HIS A 656 -3.83 -16.78 -1.70
C HIS A 656 -2.92 -16.74 -2.92
N PHE A 657 -3.07 -15.70 -3.73
CA PHE A 657 -2.19 -15.42 -4.87
C PHE A 657 -0.90 -14.69 -4.45
N PRO A 658 0.14 -14.67 -5.32
CA PRO A 658 1.21 -13.69 -5.19
C PRO A 658 0.63 -12.26 -5.26
N SER A 659 1.21 -11.35 -4.49
CA SER A 659 0.72 -9.96 -4.42
C SER A 659 1.09 -9.20 -5.68
N ARG A 660 0.09 -8.58 -6.32
CA ARG A 660 0.30 -7.70 -7.47
C ARG A 660 0.81 -6.34 -6.99
N ILE A 661 2.06 -6.01 -7.31
CA ILE A 661 2.70 -4.74 -6.93
C ILE A 661 2.43 -3.69 -8.01
N LEU A 662 2.67 -4.05 -9.27
CA LEU A 662 2.29 -3.30 -10.47
C LEU A 662 1.46 -4.22 -11.38
N PRO A 663 0.73 -3.71 -12.40
CA PRO A 663 -0.10 -4.53 -13.29
C PRO A 663 0.62 -5.77 -13.88
N PHE A 664 1.93 -5.65 -14.12
CA PHE A 664 2.78 -6.73 -14.64
C PHE A 664 3.73 -7.36 -13.60
N LEU A 665 3.89 -6.78 -12.40
CA LEU A 665 4.90 -7.20 -11.43
C LEU A 665 4.27 -7.78 -10.16
N TYR A 666 4.55 -9.06 -9.90
CA TYR A 666 4.05 -9.80 -8.75
C TYR A 666 5.17 -10.17 -7.77
N LEU A 667 4.86 -10.15 -6.47
CA LEU A 667 5.74 -10.55 -5.39
C LEU A 667 5.17 -11.79 -4.67
N GLY A 668 5.95 -12.86 -4.58
CA GLY A 668 5.50 -14.12 -3.99
C GLY A 668 6.55 -14.92 -3.25
N ASN A 669 6.16 -16.14 -2.87
CA ASN A 669 6.97 -17.12 -2.15
C ASN A 669 7.33 -18.31 -3.07
N LEU A 670 8.07 -19.28 -2.54
CA LEU A 670 8.49 -20.46 -3.29
C LEU A 670 7.30 -21.34 -3.74
N ASN A 671 6.25 -21.40 -2.92
CA ASN A 671 5.05 -22.18 -3.24
C ASN A 671 4.31 -21.58 -4.44
N HIS A 672 4.20 -20.25 -4.52
CA HIS A 672 3.65 -19.57 -5.70
C HIS A 672 4.42 -19.92 -6.97
N ALA A 673 5.76 -19.83 -6.93
CA ALA A 673 6.60 -20.13 -8.08
C ALA A 673 6.57 -21.61 -8.47
N SER A 674 6.37 -22.50 -7.50
CA SER A 674 6.27 -23.95 -7.74
C SER A 674 4.91 -24.37 -8.30
N ASN A 675 3.90 -23.50 -8.31
CA ASN A 675 2.57 -23.76 -8.84
C ASN A 675 2.43 -23.24 -10.28
N ALA A 676 3.08 -23.90 -11.22
CA ALA A 676 3.08 -23.53 -12.64
C ALA A 676 1.67 -23.37 -13.25
N LEU A 677 0.71 -24.19 -12.84
CA LEU A 677 -0.66 -24.09 -13.32
C LEU A 677 -1.33 -22.79 -12.85
N MET A 678 -1.11 -22.38 -11.59
CA MET A 678 -1.59 -21.09 -11.07
C MET A 678 -0.92 -19.92 -11.80
N LEU A 679 0.39 -20.01 -12.07
CA LEU A 679 1.10 -18.98 -12.83
C LEU A 679 0.47 -18.77 -14.21
N LYS A 680 0.09 -19.85 -14.90
CA LYS A 680 -0.64 -19.79 -16.17
C LYS A 680 -2.00 -19.11 -16.04
N GLN A 681 -2.78 -19.45 -15.01
CA GLN A 681 -4.08 -18.81 -14.78
C GLN A 681 -3.96 -17.30 -14.53
N LEU A 682 -2.88 -16.86 -13.89
CA LEU A 682 -2.58 -15.44 -13.67
C LEU A 682 -1.95 -14.75 -14.89
N GLY A 683 -1.64 -15.50 -15.96
CA GLY A 683 -0.94 -14.99 -17.15
C GLY A 683 0.52 -14.64 -16.89
N ILE A 684 1.15 -15.24 -15.88
CA ILE A 684 2.57 -15.03 -15.57
C ILE A 684 3.43 -15.77 -16.58
N THR A 685 4.32 -15.01 -17.23
CA THR A 685 5.19 -15.46 -18.34
C THR A 685 6.66 -15.50 -17.95
N HIS A 686 7.04 -14.81 -16.88
CA HIS A 686 8.42 -14.75 -16.41
C HIS A 686 8.50 -14.94 -14.90
N VAL A 687 9.57 -15.56 -14.42
CA VAL A 687 9.84 -15.78 -12.99
C VAL A 687 11.28 -15.40 -12.65
N VAL A 688 11.47 -14.66 -11.56
CA VAL A 688 12.78 -14.40 -10.95
C VAL A 688 12.86 -15.17 -9.63
N SER A 689 13.75 -16.17 -9.58
CA SER A 689 14.02 -16.98 -8.39
C SER A 689 15.25 -16.46 -7.66
N LEU A 690 15.09 -16.04 -6.40
CA LEU A 690 16.19 -15.49 -5.59
C LEU A 690 16.57 -16.46 -4.47
N GLY A 691 17.73 -17.09 -4.62
CA GLY A 691 18.36 -18.00 -3.66
C GLY A 691 17.70 -19.39 -3.57
N GLU A 692 16.37 -19.47 -3.67
CA GLU A 692 15.62 -20.73 -3.72
C GLU A 692 15.09 -20.97 -5.14
N SER A 693 15.60 -22.01 -5.79
CA SER A 693 15.19 -22.37 -7.15
C SER A 693 13.87 -23.13 -7.13
N ALA A 694 12.90 -22.67 -7.92
CA ALA A 694 11.66 -23.41 -8.20
C ALA A 694 11.83 -24.39 -9.39
N LEU A 695 13.00 -24.40 -10.05
CA LEU A 695 13.33 -25.32 -11.16
C LEU A 695 13.71 -26.71 -10.66
N THR A 696 12.86 -27.30 -9.83
CA THR A 696 13.03 -28.67 -9.34
C THR A 696 12.39 -29.66 -10.31
N PRO A 697 13.12 -30.67 -10.81
CA PRO A 697 12.54 -31.66 -11.70
C PRO A 697 11.46 -32.48 -10.95
N PRO A 698 10.34 -32.82 -11.60
CA PRO A 698 9.34 -33.69 -10.99
C PRO A 698 9.97 -35.01 -10.54
N ARG A 699 9.57 -35.51 -9.37
CA ARG A 699 10.00 -36.86 -8.94
C ARG A 699 9.44 -37.87 -9.93
N ALA A 700 10.29 -38.77 -10.43
CA ALA A 700 9.85 -39.87 -11.28
C ALA A 700 8.75 -40.66 -10.54
N PRO A 701 7.63 -40.98 -11.19
CA PRO A 701 6.62 -41.81 -10.56
C PRO A 701 7.28 -43.15 -10.16
N PRO A 702 6.98 -43.69 -8.96
CA PRO A 702 7.47 -45.02 -8.61
C PRO A 702 7.00 -45.99 -9.70
N PHE A 703 7.93 -46.77 -10.27
CA PHE A 703 7.65 -47.74 -11.34
C PHE A 703 6.41 -48.57 -11.01
N SER A 704 5.29 -48.27 -11.67
CA SER A 704 4.07 -49.06 -11.61
C SER A 704 3.89 -49.72 -12.98
N PHE A 705 4.01 -51.05 -13.02
CA PHE A 705 3.83 -51.87 -14.22
C PHE A 705 2.40 -51.79 -14.83
N SER A 706 1.49 -51.02 -14.23
CA SER A 706 0.06 -51.00 -14.56
C SER A 706 -0.40 -49.87 -15.50
N SER A 707 0.49 -49.00 -15.99
CA SER A 707 0.06 -47.80 -16.76
C SER A 707 -0.11 -47.99 -18.28
N ALA A 708 0.11 -49.19 -18.82
CA ALA A 708 -0.01 -49.44 -20.26
C ALA A 708 -1.47 -49.49 -20.79
N PHE A 709 -2.49 -49.40 -19.92
CA PHE A 709 -3.90 -49.59 -20.29
C PHE A 709 -4.86 -48.47 -19.80
N ARG A 710 -4.37 -47.32 -19.32
CA ARG A 710 -5.24 -46.19 -18.96
C ARG A 710 -5.35 -45.21 -20.13
N SER A 711 -6.58 -44.95 -20.57
CA SER A 711 -6.96 -44.00 -21.62
C SER A 711 -7.19 -42.57 -21.11
N ASN A 712 -6.86 -42.26 -19.85
CA ASN A 712 -6.96 -40.89 -19.33
C ASN A 712 -5.65 -40.15 -19.58
N PRO A 713 -5.67 -38.95 -20.19
CA PRO A 713 -4.49 -38.09 -20.26
C PRO A 713 -4.04 -37.77 -18.83
N GLU A 714 -2.77 -38.03 -18.52
CA GLU A 714 -2.16 -37.55 -17.27
C GLU A 714 -2.35 -36.03 -17.18
N PRO A 715 -2.74 -35.48 -16.00
CA PRO A 715 -2.86 -34.04 -15.82
C PRO A 715 -1.57 -33.33 -16.24
N ALA A 716 -1.71 -32.11 -16.79
CA ALA A 716 -0.57 -31.29 -17.15
C ALA A 716 0.41 -31.20 -15.95
N PRO A 717 1.73 -31.47 -16.14
CA PRO A 717 2.64 -31.52 -15.00
C PRO A 717 2.75 -30.15 -14.36
N ASN A 718 2.31 -30.03 -13.11
CA ASN A 718 2.39 -28.78 -12.35
C ASN A 718 3.83 -28.56 -11.86
N SER A 719 4.71 -28.14 -12.77
CA SER A 719 6.13 -27.94 -12.48
C SER A 719 6.71 -26.81 -13.32
N LEU A 720 7.26 -25.80 -12.64
CA LEU A 720 7.94 -24.69 -13.30
C LEU A 720 9.13 -25.18 -14.15
N TRP A 721 9.82 -26.23 -13.70
CA TRP A 721 10.92 -26.86 -14.44
C TRP A 721 10.50 -27.35 -15.83
N LEU A 722 9.27 -27.85 -15.98
CA LEU A 722 8.78 -28.29 -17.28
C LEU A 722 8.37 -27.11 -18.15
N GLU A 723 7.62 -26.16 -17.58
CA GLU A 723 7.17 -24.97 -18.31
C GLU A 723 8.32 -24.13 -18.85
N GLU A 724 9.42 -24.05 -18.11
CA GLU A 724 10.64 -23.38 -18.55
C GLU A 724 11.26 -24.08 -19.77
N ARG A 725 11.38 -25.41 -19.73
CA ARG A 725 11.94 -26.20 -20.85
C ARG A 725 11.06 -26.24 -22.07
N LEU A 726 9.74 -26.11 -21.89
CA LEU A 726 8.80 -25.96 -22.98
C LEU A 726 8.79 -24.53 -23.55
N GLY A 727 9.47 -23.58 -22.90
CA GLY A 727 9.52 -22.19 -23.33
C GLY A 727 8.25 -21.40 -23.02
N ASN A 728 7.34 -21.94 -22.20
CA ASN A 728 6.10 -21.28 -21.83
C ASN A 728 6.31 -20.20 -20.75
N ILE A 729 7.30 -20.40 -19.87
CA ILE A 729 7.66 -19.46 -18.80
C ILE A 729 9.17 -19.26 -18.80
N SER A 730 9.65 -18.02 -18.94
CA SER A 730 11.08 -17.72 -18.83
C SER A 730 11.49 -17.56 -17.37
N VAL A 731 12.61 -18.16 -16.96
CA VAL A 731 13.05 -18.13 -15.56
C VAL A 731 14.47 -17.59 -15.43
N LEU A 732 14.64 -16.55 -14.63
CA LEU A 732 15.93 -16.08 -14.14
C LEU A 732 16.20 -16.70 -12.76
N ASP A 733 17.06 -17.72 -12.71
CA ASP A 733 17.41 -18.44 -11.48
C ASP A 733 18.72 -17.89 -10.88
N MET A 734 18.60 -16.98 -9.92
CA MET A 734 19.73 -16.32 -9.26
C MET A 734 20.13 -17.08 -8.01
N LYS A 735 21.28 -17.75 -8.10
CA LYS A 735 21.86 -18.56 -7.03
C LYS A 735 22.81 -17.75 -6.16
N ASN A 736 23.10 -18.25 -4.96
CA ASN A 736 24.08 -17.68 -4.02
C ASN A 736 23.69 -16.30 -3.45
N VAL A 737 22.40 -16.16 -3.10
CA VAL A 737 21.91 -15.06 -2.25
C VAL A 737 21.12 -15.67 -1.09
N ALA A 738 21.81 -15.99 -0.02
CA ALA A 738 21.20 -16.39 1.24
C ALA A 738 20.60 -15.17 1.98
N ASP A 739 19.57 -15.41 2.80
CA ASP A 739 19.00 -14.39 3.70
C ASP A 739 19.62 -14.50 5.09
N ASP A 740 20.96 -14.62 5.14
CA ASP A 740 21.76 -14.91 6.33
C ASP A 740 22.53 -13.67 6.84
N GLY A 741 22.41 -12.54 6.15
CA GLY A 741 23.11 -11.32 6.50
C GLY A 741 24.62 -11.35 6.28
N ILE A 742 25.11 -12.34 5.53
CA ILE A 742 26.49 -12.47 5.05
C ILE A 742 26.52 -12.23 3.54
N ASP A 743 25.61 -12.88 2.80
CA ASP A 743 25.52 -12.71 1.34
C ASP A 743 25.01 -11.31 0.96
N SER A 744 25.54 -10.76 -0.13
CA SER A 744 25.12 -9.47 -0.68
C SER A 744 24.10 -9.66 -1.80
N ILE A 745 23.04 -8.86 -1.78
CA ILE A 745 22.04 -8.82 -2.86
C ILE A 745 22.44 -7.91 -4.02
N GLN A 746 23.43 -7.04 -3.81
CA GLN A 746 23.87 -6.04 -4.80
C GLN A 746 24.16 -6.63 -6.19
N PRO A 747 24.89 -7.77 -6.33
CA PRO A 747 25.18 -8.34 -7.65
C PRO A 747 23.92 -8.74 -8.43
N CYS A 748 22.82 -9.01 -7.72
CA CYS A 748 21.58 -9.47 -8.32
C CYS A 748 20.66 -8.33 -8.77
N ILE A 749 20.86 -7.11 -8.27
CA ILE A 749 19.96 -5.98 -8.56
C ILE A 749 19.93 -5.73 -10.07
N ASP A 750 21.04 -5.33 -10.69
CA ASP A 750 21.01 -4.88 -12.08
C ASP A 750 20.53 -5.97 -13.07
N GLU A 751 20.94 -7.23 -12.86
CA GLU A 751 20.51 -8.35 -13.70
C GLU A 751 19.01 -8.64 -13.55
N ALA A 752 18.49 -8.67 -12.32
CA ALA A 752 17.07 -8.88 -12.08
C ALA A 752 16.22 -7.73 -12.66
N LEU A 753 16.64 -6.47 -12.44
CA LEU A 753 15.93 -5.31 -12.96
C LEU A 753 15.88 -5.31 -14.49
N ALA A 754 17.00 -5.64 -15.15
CA ALA A 754 17.06 -5.75 -16.61
C ALA A 754 16.11 -6.84 -17.14
N PHE A 755 16.03 -7.99 -16.47
CA PHE A 755 15.13 -9.07 -16.84
C PHE A 755 13.65 -8.68 -16.66
N ILE A 756 13.29 -8.05 -15.54
CA ILE A 756 11.94 -7.56 -15.29
C ILE A 756 11.54 -6.53 -16.36
N GLU A 757 12.42 -5.59 -16.67
CA GLU A 757 12.14 -4.54 -17.65
C GLU A 757 12.03 -5.09 -19.08
N GLN A 758 12.87 -6.06 -19.43
CA GLN A 758 12.76 -6.75 -20.71
C GLN A 758 11.42 -7.49 -20.85
N ALA A 759 11.00 -8.19 -19.81
CA ALA A 759 9.71 -8.90 -19.79
C ALA A 759 8.52 -7.93 -19.89
N ARG A 760 8.57 -6.80 -19.16
CA ARG A 760 7.55 -5.75 -19.24
C ARG A 760 7.41 -5.20 -20.66
N ARG A 761 8.54 -4.91 -21.35
CA ARG A 761 8.54 -4.42 -22.74
C ARG A 761 7.96 -5.43 -23.74
N GLN A 762 7.94 -6.71 -23.40
CA GLN A 762 7.31 -7.77 -24.19
C GLN A 762 5.81 -7.93 -23.86
N GLY A 763 5.26 -7.13 -22.96
CA GLY A 763 3.88 -7.28 -22.46
C GLY A 763 3.72 -8.48 -21.52
N GLY A 764 4.82 -9.02 -20.98
CA GLY A 764 4.80 -10.16 -20.07
C GLY A 764 4.51 -9.75 -18.62
N LYS A 765 3.85 -10.65 -17.87
CA LYS A 765 3.73 -10.56 -16.40
C LYS A 765 4.83 -11.37 -15.71
N ILE A 766 5.39 -10.84 -14.64
CA ILE A 766 6.57 -11.36 -13.94
C ILE A 766 6.26 -11.63 -12.48
N LEU A 767 6.68 -12.80 -11.99
CA LEU A 767 6.73 -13.12 -10.56
C LEU A 767 8.16 -13.04 -10.02
N VAL A 768 8.39 -12.22 -9.01
CA VAL A 768 9.64 -12.21 -8.22
C VAL A 768 9.40 -12.94 -6.91
N HIS A 769 10.20 -13.97 -6.64
CA HIS A 769 10.04 -14.77 -5.42
C HIS A 769 11.38 -15.12 -4.76
N CYS A 770 11.29 -15.46 -3.47
CA CYS A 770 12.35 -16.15 -2.72
C CYS A 770 11.70 -17.29 -1.93
N LYS A 771 12.24 -17.66 -0.75
CA LYS A 771 11.61 -18.68 0.10
C LYS A 771 10.20 -18.27 0.55
N VAL A 772 10.10 -17.14 1.24
CA VAL A 772 8.88 -16.68 1.94
C VAL A 772 8.25 -15.46 1.24
N GLY A 773 9.02 -14.73 0.44
CA GLY A 773 8.54 -13.49 -0.18
C GLY A 773 8.66 -12.24 0.70
N VAL A 774 9.56 -12.26 1.69
CA VAL A 774 9.67 -11.23 2.75
C VAL A 774 10.91 -10.35 2.63
N SER A 775 12.06 -10.94 2.26
CA SER A 775 13.36 -10.28 2.35
C SER A 775 14.01 -10.07 0.97
N ARG A 776 14.60 -11.13 0.39
CA ARG A 776 15.33 -11.08 -0.90
C ARG A 776 14.46 -10.56 -2.05
N SER A 777 13.32 -11.19 -2.30
CA SER A 777 12.42 -10.78 -3.39
C SER A 777 11.79 -9.41 -3.18
N ALA A 778 11.42 -9.08 -1.94
CA ALA A 778 10.94 -7.74 -1.62
C ALA A 778 12.00 -6.68 -1.92
N SER A 779 13.27 -6.97 -1.65
CA SER A 779 14.38 -6.04 -1.93
C SER A 779 14.54 -5.77 -3.43
N ILE A 780 14.45 -6.80 -4.29
CA ILE A 780 14.49 -6.61 -5.75
C ILE A 780 13.29 -5.80 -6.26
N VAL A 781 12.09 -6.05 -5.73
CA VAL A 781 10.89 -5.28 -6.08
C VAL A 781 11.04 -3.81 -5.68
N ILE A 782 11.53 -3.54 -4.47
CA ILE A 782 11.81 -2.18 -4.00
C ILE A 782 12.84 -1.50 -4.92
N ALA A 783 13.93 -2.18 -5.26
CA ALA A 783 14.93 -1.66 -6.19
C ALA A 783 14.33 -1.34 -7.58
N TYR A 784 13.41 -2.18 -8.07
CA TYR A 784 12.72 -1.94 -9.35
C TYR A 784 11.87 -0.67 -9.30
N LEU A 785 11.07 -0.50 -8.24
CA LEU A 785 10.27 0.71 -8.03
C LEU A 785 11.15 1.96 -7.91
N MET A 786 12.31 1.85 -7.27
CA MET A 786 13.23 2.98 -7.17
C MET A 786 13.83 3.39 -8.52
N LYS A 787 14.26 2.40 -9.33
CA LYS A 787 14.96 2.65 -10.59
C LYS A 787 14.03 3.01 -11.75
N GLU A 788 12.97 2.23 -11.95
CA GLU A 788 12.12 2.31 -13.15
C GLU A 788 10.86 3.15 -12.92
N VAL A 789 10.34 3.18 -11.67
CA VAL A 789 9.21 4.08 -11.31
C VAL A 789 9.73 5.42 -10.76
N GLY A 790 11.00 5.48 -10.32
CA GLY A 790 11.59 6.69 -9.80
C GLY A 790 11.10 7.06 -8.39
N LEU A 791 10.76 6.09 -7.55
CA LEU A 791 10.41 6.33 -6.14
C LEU A 791 11.67 6.42 -5.25
N ASP A 792 11.60 7.21 -4.18
CA ASP A 792 12.57 7.13 -3.09
C ASP A 792 12.41 5.80 -2.31
N LEU A 793 13.42 5.43 -1.51
CA LEU A 793 13.44 4.17 -0.78
C LEU A 793 12.26 4.03 0.19
N ALA A 794 11.90 5.10 0.90
CA ALA A 794 10.81 5.05 1.87
C ALA A 794 9.46 4.82 1.16
N SER A 795 9.22 5.54 0.07
CA SER A 795 8.02 5.41 -0.76
C SER A 795 7.95 4.03 -1.44
N ALA A 796 9.04 3.53 -2.01
CA ALA A 796 9.09 2.20 -2.62
C ALA A 796 8.88 1.06 -1.59
N TYR A 797 9.46 1.19 -0.40
CA TYR A 797 9.24 0.25 0.71
C TYR A 797 7.77 0.25 1.14
N LEU A 798 7.18 1.43 1.37
CA LEU A 798 5.79 1.57 1.80
C LEU A 798 4.80 1.06 0.75
N LEU A 799 5.03 1.34 -0.54
CA LEU A 799 4.21 0.83 -1.63
C LEU A 799 4.25 -0.71 -1.69
N THR A 800 5.47 -1.28 -1.67
CA THR A 800 5.65 -2.74 -1.69
C THR A 800 4.99 -3.40 -0.49
N ARG A 801 5.12 -2.78 0.68
CA ARG A 801 4.57 -3.28 1.94
C ARG A 801 3.04 -3.24 1.94
N SER A 802 2.46 -2.11 1.55
CA SER A 802 1.00 -1.92 1.52
C SER A 802 0.32 -2.85 0.53
N ARG A 803 1.00 -3.29 -0.52
CA ARG A 803 0.47 -4.26 -1.50
C ARG A 803 0.74 -5.72 -1.13
N ARG A 804 1.60 -5.99 -0.13
CA ARG A 804 1.88 -7.34 0.37
C ARG A 804 1.01 -7.66 1.59
N LEU A 805 -0.29 -7.80 1.34
CA LEU A 805 -1.35 -7.89 2.36
C LEU A 805 -1.23 -9.07 3.32
N ASN A 806 -0.66 -10.19 2.84
CA ASN A 806 -0.70 -11.47 3.54
C ASN A 806 0.46 -11.64 4.53
N ILE A 807 1.52 -10.85 4.36
CA ILE A 807 2.75 -11.00 5.14
C ILE A 807 3.57 -9.72 5.13
N LEU A 808 4.08 -9.35 6.30
CA LEU A 808 4.96 -8.20 6.44
C LEU A 808 6.25 -8.40 5.64
N ILE A 809 6.55 -7.47 4.73
CA ILE A 809 7.88 -7.42 4.14
C ILE A 809 8.89 -6.93 5.18
N GLN A 810 10.02 -7.61 5.23
CA GLN A 810 11.09 -7.31 6.17
C GLN A 810 12.44 -7.74 5.57
N PRO A 811 12.93 -6.99 4.56
CA PRO A 811 14.32 -7.10 4.17
C PRO A 811 15.21 -7.08 5.39
N ASN A 812 16.20 -7.96 5.42
CA ASN A 812 17.18 -7.93 6.49
C ASN A 812 17.94 -6.58 6.46
N LEU A 813 18.57 -6.22 7.58
CA LEU A 813 19.32 -4.98 7.68
C LEU A 813 20.41 -4.81 6.59
N PRO A 814 21.18 -5.83 6.15
CA PRO A 814 22.15 -5.61 5.07
C PRO A 814 21.47 -5.27 3.75
N PHE A 815 20.39 -5.96 3.37
CA PHE A 815 19.66 -5.65 2.13
C PHE A 815 19.03 -4.26 2.19
N MET A 816 18.51 -3.83 3.34
CA MET A 816 18.05 -2.44 3.51
C MET A 816 19.20 -1.44 3.35
N ALA A 817 20.39 -1.75 3.85
CA ALA A 817 21.57 -0.89 3.68
C ALA A 817 21.99 -0.84 2.20
N THR A 818 21.94 -1.97 1.50
CA THR A 818 22.17 -2.05 0.05
C THR A 818 21.18 -1.17 -0.72
N LEU A 819 19.89 -1.22 -0.37
CA LEU A 819 18.87 -0.37 -0.98
C LEU A 819 19.09 1.12 -0.67
N HIS A 820 19.52 1.46 0.55
CA HIS A 820 19.84 2.84 0.94
C HIS A 820 21.06 3.40 0.20
N ALA A 821 22.05 2.55 -0.07
CA ALA A 821 23.19 2.89 -0.93
C ALA A 821 22.78 2.97 -2.41
N PHE A 822 21.86 2.11 -2.85
CA PHE A 822 21.32 2.10 -4.20
C PHE A 822 20.55 3.41 -4.49
N GLU A 823 19.72 3.88 -3.57
CA GLU A 823 19.06 5.20 -3.66
C GLU A 823 20.06 6.34 -3.91
N ALA A 824 21.16 6.37 -3.15
CA ALA A 824 22.21 7.37 -3.34
C ALA A 824 22.85 7.28 -4.72
N SER A 825 23.08 6.06 -5.23
CA SER A 825 23.63 5.86 -6.58
C SER A 825 22.68 6.32 -7.69
N LEU A 826 21.37 6.09 -7.53
CA LEU A 826 20.36 6.55 -8.48
C LEU A 826 20.25 8.08 -8.50
N LEU A 827 20.36 8.74 -7.33
CA LEU A 827 20.40 10.20 -7.24
C LEU A 827 21.66 10.77 -7.90
N GLU A 828 22.83 10.14 -7.71
CA GLU A 828 24.07 10.51 -8.41
C GLU A 828 23.92 10.39 -9.93
N GLU A 829 23.31 9.30 -10.41
CA GLU A 829 23.05 9.08 -11.83
C GLU A 829 22.07 10.12 -12.39
N LYS A 830 20.99 10.43 -11.66
CA LYS A 830 20.00 11.47 -12.04
C LYS A 830 20.68 12.83 -12.18
N ASP A 831 21.51 13.23 -11.22
CA ASP A 831 22.25 14.50 -11.28
C ASP A 831 23.22 14.57 -12.46
N GLN A 832 23.93 13.47 -12.75
CA GLN A 832 24.83 13.40 -13.91
C GLN A 832 24.06 13.54 -15.22
N ARG A 833 22.90 12.88 -15.35
CA ARG A 833 22.02 13.00 -16.52
C ARG A 833 21.55 14.46 -16.70
N ILE A 834 21.15 15.13 -15.63
CA ILE A 834 20.75 16.55 -15.66
C ILE A 834 21.93 17.45 -16.08
N ALA A 835 23.12 17.23 -15.52
CA ALA A 835 24.32 18.00 -15.87
C ALA A 835 24.73 17.82 -17.34
N LEU A 836 24.61 16.60 -17.89
CA LEU A 836 24.85 16.30 -19.31
C LEU A 836 23.84 17.00 -20.24
N ARG A 837 22.57 17.07 -19.84
CA ARG A 837 21.52 17.81 -20.59
C ARG A 837 21.83 19.31 -20.62
N ARG A 838 22.21 19.90 -19.49
CA ARG A 838 22.56 21.33 -19.37
C ARG A 838 23.83 21.73 -20.13
N SER A 839 24.75 20.80 -20.35
CA SER A 839 26.02 21.03 -21.07
C SER A 839 25.94 20.74 -22.57
N SER A 840 24.83 20.21 -23.08
CA SER A 840 24.63 19.97 -24.52
C SER A 840 24.24 21.26 -25.24
N PRO A 841 24.90 21.64 -26.35
CA PRO A 841 24.54 22.85 -27.10
C PRO A 841 23.14 22.70 -27.70
N ALA A 842 22.36 23.79 -27.63
CA ALA A 842 21.00 23.84 -28.18
C ALA A 842 20.98 23.31 -29.63
N PRO A 843 20.09 22.36 -29.98
CA PRO A 843 20.01 21.88 -31.34
C PRO A 843 19.67 23.04 -32.27
N SER A 844 20.42 23.16 -33.37
CA SER A 844 20.10 24.07 -34.46
C SER A 844 18.67 23.81 -34.93
N GLN A 845 17.86 24.86 -34.96
CA GLN A 845 16.49 24.85 -35.45
C GLN A 845 16.44 24.30 -36.88
N SER A 846 16.12 23.00 -37.05
CA SER A 846 15.64 22.51 -38.35
C SER A 846 14.79 21.24 -38.33
N ASP A 847 14.53 20.56 -37.21
CA ASP A 847 13.62 19.41 -37.20
C ASP A 847 12.62 19.48 -36.03
N SER A 848 11.55 20.23 -36.25
CA SER A 848 10.39 20.32 -35.36
C SER A 848 9.28 19.40 -35.87
N ALA A 849 9.24 18.15 -35.40
CA ALA A 849 8.01 17.38 -35.20
C ALA A 849 8.32 16.05 -34.47
N SER A 850 7.49 15.74 -33.48
CA SER A 850 7.34 14.44 -32.78
C SER A 850 8.17 14.11 -31.54
N LEU A 851 8.35 15.05 -30.61
CA LEU A 851 8.57 14.70 -29.19
C LEU A 851 7.76 15.63 -28.29
N SER A 852 6.57 15.18 -27.90
CA SER A 852 5.71 15.82 -26.91
C SER A 852 5.41 14.84 -25.77
N SER A 853 6.20 14.90 -24.71
CA SER A 853 5.79 14.54 -23.36
C SER A 853 6.71 15.29 -22.39
N PHE A 854 6.15 16.37 -21.85
CA PHE A 854 6.81 17.37 -21.04
C PHE A 854 7.22 16.80 -19.66
N GLU A 855 8.52 16.76 -19.38
CA GLU A 855 9.06 16.91 -18.03
C GLU A 855 9.93 18.17 -18.08
N THR A 856 9.41 19.32 -17.63
CA THR A 856 10.20 20.54 -17.43
C THR A 856 10.94 20.44 -16.10
N GLU A 857 12.27 20.40 -16.18
CA GLU A 857 13.21 19.83 -15.22
C GLU A 857 13.67 20.75 -14.07
N ASP A 858 13.13 21.97 -13.94
CA ASP A 858 13.58 22.95 -12.91
C ASP A 858 12.53 23.22 -11.81
N ASP A 859 11.35 22.61 -11.87
CA ASP A 859 10.27 22.78 -10.87
C ASP A 859 10.21 21.67 -9.80
N ASP A 860 11.11 20.69 -9.85
CA ASP A 860 10.96 19.45 -9.06
C ASP A 860 11.24 19.64 -7.54
N ASP A 861 11.94 20.70 -7.15
CA ASP A 861 12.11 21.14 -5.74
C ASP A 861 11.33 22.45 -5.44
N ASN A 862 10.34 22.81 -6.26
CA ASN A 862 9.46 23.94 -5.99
C ASN A 862 8.52 23.61 -4.80
N LEU A 863 8.16 24.61 -3.99
CA LEU A 863 7.28 24.47 -2.82
C LEU A 863 5.92 23.82 -3.13
N GLN A 864 5.48 23.83 -4.39
CA GLN A 864 4.28 23.15 -4.86
C GLN A 864 4.44 21.63 -5.04
N TYR A 865 5.66 21.12 -5.21
CA TYR A 865 5.97 19.70 -5.41
C TYR A 865 6.62 19.03 -4.18
N LEU A 866 6.87 19.80 -3.11
CA LEU A 866 7.24 19.27 -1.80
C LEU A 866 6.14 18.28 -1.33
N GLY A 867 6.51 17.01 -1.16
CA GLY A 867 5.58 15.97 -0.71
C GLY A 867 4.97 15.08 -1.81
N LEU A 868 5.29 15.29 -3.09
CA LEU A 868 4.98 14.32 -4.14
C LEU A 868 6.02 13.18 -4.14
N ALA A 869 5.55 11.94 -4.23
CA ALA A 869 6.39 10.74 -4.26
C ALA A 869 7.35 10.80 -5.44
N GLY A 870 8.66 10.64 -5.19
CA GLY A 870 9.67 10.68 -6.24
C GLY A 870 11.10 10.68 -5.71
N LEU A 871 12.03 10.21 -6.55
CA LEU A 871 13.45 10.11 -6.26
C LEU A 871 14.06 11.52 -6.29
N LYS A 872 14.14 12.12 -5.10
CA LYS A 872 14.65 13.47 -4.83
C LYS A 872 15.58 13.44 -3.63
N ARG A 873 16.59 14.32 -3.61
CA ARG A 873 17.54 14.42 -2.49
C ARG A 873 16.83 14.82 -1.19
N SER A 874 15.86 15.72 -1.29
CA SER A 874 15.01 16.20 -0.19
C SER A 874 14.17 15.09 0.47
N ASN A 875 13.88 14.01 -0.25
CA ASN A 875 13.10 12.86 0.25
C ASN A 875 13.97 11.78 0.93
N ARG A 876 15.29 11.81 0.75
CA ARG A 876 16.19 10.77 1.29
C ARG A 876 16.26 10.86 2.82
N LEU A 877 15.85 9.79 3.48
CA LEU A 877 15.92 9.69 4.94
C LEU A 877 17.29 9.18 5.40
N GLY A 878 17.76 9.69 6.54
CA GLY A 878 18.97 9.17 7.20
C GLY A 878 18.79 7.71 7.63
N TRP A 879 19.86 6.92 7.53
CA TRP A 879 19.85 5.46 7.79
C TRP A 879 19.21 5.08 9.13
N SER A 880 19.67 5.71 10.21
CA SER A 880 19.13 5.45 11.54
C SER A 880 17.65 5.79 11.64
N PHE A 881 17.21 6.84 10.94
CA PHE A 881 15.83 7.34 11.00
C PHE A 881 14.88 6.40 10.27
N ILE A 882 15.20 6.02 9.04
CA ILE A 882 14.40 5.03 8.29
C ILE A 882 14.31 3.70 9.06
N CYS A 883 15.39 3.25 9.70
CA CYS A 883 15.35 2.06 10.56
C CYS A 883 14.41 2.26 11.76
N GLY A 884 14.44 3.42 12.40
CA GLY A 884 13.54 3.75 13.50
C GLY A 884 12.06 3.77 13.07
N GLU A 885 11.75 4.32 11.89
CA GLU A 885 10.39 4.33 11.36
C GLU A 885 9.91 2.93 10.97
N ILE A 886 10.76 2.11 10.33
CA ILE A 886 10.47 0.69 10.06
C ILE A 886 10.22 -0.09 11.35
N ALA A 887 11.00 0.16 12.40
CA ALA A 887 10.82 -0.49 13.69
C ALA A 887 9.45 -0.15 14.31
N LYS A 888 9.11 1.15 14.38
CA LYS A 888 7.80 1.61 14.88
C LYS A 888 6.64 1.04 14.07
N LEU A 889 6.79 0.99 12.74
CA LEU A 889 5.80 0.41 11.86
C LEU A 889 5.59 -1.07 12.17
N ASN A 890 6.68 -1.84 12.33
CA ASN A 890 6.62 -3.27 12.64
C ASN A 890 6.09 -3.59 14.05
N GLU A 891 6.42 -2.77 15.06
CA GLU A 891 5.94 -2.97 16.45
C GLU A 891 4.43 -3.09 16.51
N ARG A 892 3.70 -2.32 15.70
CA ARG A 892 2.23 -2.31 15.70
C ARG A 892 1.58 -3.56 15.10
N PHE A 893 2.29 -4.31 14.28
CA PHE A 893 1.79 -5.56 13.67
C PHE A 893 2.28 -6.82 14.37
N LEU A 894 3.28 -6.70 15.24
CA LEU A 894 3.85 -7.79 16.04
C LEU A 894 3.29 -7.83 17.48
N CYS A 895 2.34 -6.95 17.80
CA CYS A 895 1.67 -6.85 19.10
C CYS A 895 0.25 -7.41 19.05
#